data_AF-A0A8C7HL01-F1
#
_entry.id   AF-A0A8C7HL01-F1
#
_cell.length_a   1.000
_cell.length_b   1.000
_cell.length_c   1.000
_cell.angle_alpha   90.00
_cell.angle_beta   90.00
_cell.angle_gamma   90.00
#
_symmetry.space_group_name_H-M   'P 1'
#
loop_
_entity.id
_entity.type
_entity.pdbx_description
1 polymer ?
#
loop_
_entity_poly.entity_id
_entity_poly.type
_entity_poly.pdbx_seq_one_letter_code
_entity_poly.pdbx_strand_id
1 'polypeptide(L)'
;NADPKYSCVWCANMRSCVYRELCQSQEPAQCPNPKITEIIPRFGPLNGGIVVTIKGSNLGIKKEDIKKVTVAGVDCVHQGDRYSVSTSVVCEIGPVRSSVDLPGPINQGVVEVEVEGGRRGRSEVLFTYRDPIPEKVSPLKGPVAGGTVITISGKHLDTANKNDVIVTVGGTPCEVLSFGSEITCETGVYKGQKVPLESLRVSVKYGKSTTKDVPATFNFQYSENPKLTDYSPKTSFVCGGRRIVCVGSGFDLIQRATMKVLPSADDFSQSPPVEFIQYAIHKNDTVLLFDSPVVNRSSETQSFRAFLQLDNVIEELNSFEYHPDPFFNELTKNIITETSIIIVTGRGFSKAMTAEEAQAFVGDASCKVTILQDDKLFLEAPSTQPRARSKRQRRDTSSDPLDLTIKFGNGEWVVGSVNYERKYEVPLAIIIPAVIVPMLLFIAVSVYCYRRKSQQAEREYEKVKHQLDHLEESVRDRCKKEFTDLMIEMEDQTNDLSEARIPFLDYKTYTDRVFFLPSKDGDNDVMITGKLDIPEGRKVIVAQALNQFSNLLNSKTFLINFIKTLEGRPDFNARSRVYFASLLTVALHGKLEYYTDIMRSLLLELMEEYVHSKNPKLMLRRSETVVERMLCNWMSICLYQFLRDSAGEPLYKLFKAIKHQVEKGPVDAKMKKAKYTLNDTGLLGDDVEYCVLTLQVLVHGEGPDVTPVKVLNCDTISQVKEKIIEQVYRNLPYSQRPKVDSVALEWRPGSTGQILSDMDLTSQKEGRWKRLNTLAHYNVRDNATLVLSRVLHTHRQFHQNQDSHEEKNALLEDDKVFHLVRPADELDEVKSKRGSLKAKATTKAIAEIYLTRLLSVKGTLQQFVDDFFRSVLCSGAVVPPAVKYFFDFLDEQALKHDNVEEETVPYLEDQQNPHFIFDVHVTEVVDASLSVIAQTFMDACTKTEHKLSRESPSNKLLYAKEISTYKKMVDDYYKGIKQMVPVSDQDMNTHLAEVSREHTDTLNTQAALHQLYQYASKYYDGIIQSLDEDPAAQSKQLTLRLQQIAAALENKVTDL
;
A
#
# COMPACT_ATOMS: atom_id res chain seq x y z
N ASN A 1 50.40 55.75 -13.18
CA ASN A 1 51.24 56.52 -14.12
C ASN A 1 50.52 56.62 -15.44
N ALA A 2 50.34 57.84 -15.96
CA ALA A 2 49.96 57.99 -17.36
C ALA A 2 51.09 57.41 -18.22
N ASP A 3 50.71 56.68 -19.27
CA ASP A 3 51.66 56.13 -20.23
C ASP A 3 52.60 57.25 -20.73
N PRO A 4 53.93 57.03 -20.80
CA PRO A 4 54.90 58.03 -21.28
C PRO A 4 54.52 58.62 -22.64
N LYS A 5 53.74 57.92 -23.45
CA LYS A 5 53.16 58.42 -24.71
C LYS A 5 52.30 59.68 -24.53
N TYR A 6 51.63 59.85 -23.38
CA TYR A 6 50.68 60.96 -23.16
C TYR A 6 51.32 62.22 -22.55
N SER A 7 52.62 62.22 -22.22
CA SER A 7 53.37 63.40 -21.73
C SER A 7 52.62 64.27 -20.70
N CYS A 8 51.89 63.66 -19.76
CA CYS A 8 51.13 64.41 -18.76
C CYS A 8 52.05 64.91 -17.64
N VAL A 9 51.81 66.14 -17.17
CA VAL A 9 52.52 66.78 -16.04
C VAL A 9 51.52 67.30 -15.01
N TRP A 10 51.93 67.36 -13.75
CA TRP A 10 51.12 67.96 -12.69
C TRP A 10 51.21 69.48 -12.75
N CYS A 11 50.09 70.18 -12.98
CA CYS A 11 50.08 71.62 -13.08
C CYS A 11 49.72 72.28 -11.76
N ALA A 12 50.66 73.02 -11.16
CA ALA A 12 50.48 73.61 -9.83
C ALA A 12 49.30 74.60 -9.75
N ASN A 13 49.07 75.37 -10.83
CA ASN A 13 47.98 76.35 -10.88
C ASN A 13 46.60 75.70 -10.95
N MET A 14 46.47 74.58 -11.68
CA MET A 14 45.18 73.89 -11.89
C MET A 14 44.95 72.75 -10.89
N ARG A 15 45.97 72.41 -10.08
CA ARG A 15 45.96 71.29 -9.11
C ARG A 15 45.48 69.98 -9.74
N SER A 16 45.85 69.74 -10.99
CA SER A 16 45.43 68.57 -11.76
C SER A 16 46.52 68.12 -12.74
N CYS A 17 46.45 66.85 -13.17
CA CYS A 17 47.33 66.29 -14.17
C CYS A 17 46.81 66.66 -15.56
N VAL A 18 47.61 67.41 -16.32
CA VAL A 18 47.24 67.90 -17.67
C VAL A 18 48.38 67.60 -18.65
N TYR A 19 48.07 67.62 -19.94
CA TYR A 19 49.09 67.47 -20.99
C TYR A 19 50.16 68.57 -20.85
N ARG A 20 51.45 68.23 -21.03
CA ARG A 20 52.59 69.13 -20.79
C ARG A 20 52.42 70.53 -21.38
N GLU A 21 51.90 70.64 -22.60
CA GLU A 21 51.74 71.93 -23.29
C GLU A 21 50.58 72.79 -22.76
N LEU A 22 49.62 72.20 -22.05
CA LEU A 22 48.49 72.92 -21.45
C LEU A 22 48.83 73.48 -20.06
N CYS A 23 49.99 73.10 -19.49
CA CYS A 23 50.44 73.65 -18.22
C CYS A 23 51.40 74.84 -18.42
N GLN A 24 50.95 76.04 -18.08
CA GLN A 24 51.73 77.27 -18.23
C GLN A 24 52.81 77.48 -17.15
N SER A 25 52.99 76.56 -16.19
CA SER A 25 54.00 76.68 -15.13
C SER A 25 55.26 75.87 -15.43
N GLN A 26 56.43 76.51 -15.38
CA GLN A 26 57.71 75.82 -15.21
C GLN A 26 57.70 75.03 -13.88
N GLU A 27 58.30 73.85 -13.90
CA GLU A 27 58.27 72.81 -12.86
C GLU A 27 58.39 73.33 -11.41
N PRO A 28 57.63 72.79 -10.44
CA PRO A 28 58.16 72.58 -9.11
C PRO A 28 59.02 71.30 -9.11
N ALA A 29 60.30 71.44 -8.74
CA ALA A 29 61.32 70.39 -8.76
C ALA A 29 61.14 69.25 -7.73
N GLN A 30 60.09 69.25 -6.90
CA GLN A 30 59.90 68.21 -5.88
C GLN A 30 58.42 67.98 -5.57
N CYS A 31 57.98 66.72 -5.63
CA CYS A 31 56.66 66.33 -5.11
C CYS A 31 56.59 66.63 -3.60
N PRO A 32 55.44 67.14 -3.11
CA PRO A 32 55.26 67.45 -1.69
C PRO A 32 55.51 66.22 -0.80
N ASN A 33 55.79 66.47 0.47
CA ASN A 33 55.98 65.38 1.44
C ASN A 33 54.80 64.40 1.40
N PRO A 34 55.05 63.09 1.61
CA PRO A 34 53.97 62.11 1.66
C PRO A 34 52.95 62.49 2.74
N LYS A 35 51.67 62.49 2.39
CA LYS A 35 50.59 62.74 3.35
C LYS A 35 49.85 61.44 3.58
N ILE A 36 49.85 60.94 4.81
CA ILE A 36 49.09 59.74 5.19
C ILE A 36 47.68 60.18 5.59
N THR A 37 46.69 59.65 4.89
CA THR A 37 45.27 59.98 5.12
C THR A 37 44.55 58.89 5.90
N GLU A 38 44.95 57.63 5.77
CA GLU A 38 44.24 56.50 6.37
C GLU A 38 45.21 55.34 6.69
N ILE A 39 44.95 54.63 7.79
CA ILE A 39 45.68 53.43 8.20
C ILE A 39 44.66 52.31 8.47
N ILE A 40 44.84 51.15 7.84
CA ILE A 40 43.95 50.00 7.94
C ILE A 40 44.77 48.73 8.15
N PRO A 41 44.60 47.98 9.26
CA PRO A 41 43.81 48.33 10.46
C PRO A 41 44.52 49.38 11.33
N ARG A 42 43.79 49.99 12.27
CA ARG A 42 44.37 50.94 13.25
C ARG A 42 44.99 50.26 14.48
N PHE A 43 44.78 48.96 14.61
CA PHE A 43 45.15 48.17 15.77
C PHE A 43 45.90 46.91 15.34
N GLY A 44 46.89 46.47 16.12
CA GLY A 44 47.62 45.22 15.86
C GLY A 44 48.09 44.50 17.14
N PRO A 45 48.38 43.19 17.05
CA PRO A 45 48.80 42.39 18.20
C PRO A 45 50.23 42.72 18.64
N LEU A 46 50.54 42.56 19.93
CA LEU A 46 51.86 42.90 20.48
C LEU A 46 53.02 42.13 19.81
N ASN A 47 52.79 40.89 19.40
CA ASN A 47 53.78 40.05 18.71
C ASN A 47 53.92 40.36 17.19
N GLY A 48 53.17 41.34 16.68
CA GLY A 48 53.16 41.71 15.26
C GLY A 48 52.68 40.58 14.33
N GLY A 49 53.12 40.61 13.07
CA GLY A 49 52.82 39.60 12.06
C GLY A 49 51.47 39.76 11.35
N ILE A 50 50.87 40.94 11.43
CA ILE A 50 49.71 41.36 10.61
C ILE A 50 50.15 42.35 9.54
N VAL A 51 49.33 42.53 8.51
CA VAL A 51 49.62 43.45 7.42
C VAL A 51 48.84 44.75 7.58
N VAL A 52 49.56 45.88 7.54
CA VAL A 52 48.99 47.23 7.63
C VAL A 52 49.05 47.90 6.26
N THR A 53 47.92 48.48 5.85
CA THR A 53 47.78 49.26 4.63
C THR A 53 47.72 50.74 4.99
N ILE A 54 48.66 51.50 4.46
CA ILE A 54 48.83 52.93 4.67
C ILE A 54 48.41 53.62 3.38
N LYS A 55 47.33 54.40 3.41
CA LYS A 55 46.88 55.18 2.26
C LYS A 55 47.21 56.65 2.44
N GLY A 56 47.45 57.31 1.32
CA GLY A 56 47.86 58.70 1.32
C GLY A 56 48.09 59.25 -0.08
N SER A 57 48.82 60.35 -0.15
CA SER A 57 49.31 60.95 -1.38
C SER A 57 50.82 61.12 -1.34
N ASN A 58 51.45 61.16 -2.53
CA ASN A 58 52.90 61.25 -2.72
C ASN A 58 53.71 60.11 -2.08
N LEU A 59 53.15 58.90 -1.97
CA LEU A 59 53.81 57.71 -1.42
C LEU A 59 54.71 57.00 -2.45
N GLY A 60 55.60 57.73 -3.13
CA GLY A 60 56.50 57.20 -4.15
C GLY A 60 55.86 56.99 -5.53
N ILE A 61 56.68 56.72 -6.55
CA ILE A 61 56.26 56.45 -7.93
C ILE A 61 56.52 54.97 -8.28
N LYS A 62 57.55 54.37 -7.68
CA LYS A 62 57.89 52.96 -7.77
C LYS A 62 57.92 52.32 -6.38
N LYS A 63 57.81 51.00 -6.32
CA LYS A 63 57.86 50.25 -5.04
C LYS A 63 59.23 50.38 -4.36
N GLU A 64 60.31 50.57 -5.12
CA GLU A 64 61.67 50.76 -4.62
C GLU A 64 61.92 52.16 -4.02
N ASP A 65 60.97 53.09 -4.21
CA ASP A 65 61.06 54.44 -3.66
C ASP A 65 60.77 54.44 -2.15
N ILE A 66 60.11 53.40 -1.62
CA ILE A 66 59.84 53.23 -0.20
C ILE A 66 61.11 52.71 0.50
N LYS A 67 61.80 53.58 1.25
CA LYS A 67 63.07 53.23 1.92
C LYS A 67 62.87 52.66 3.31
N LYS A 68 61.95 53.24 4.09
CA LYS A 68 61.67 52.78 5.46
C LYS A 68 60.21 53.02 5.81
N VAL A 69 59.59 52.06 6.50
CA VAL A 69 58.26 52.20 7.09
C VAL A 69 58.34 51.81 8.56
N THR A 70 57.85 52.69 9.44
CA THR A 70 57.78 52.41 10.89
C THR A 70 56.36 52.64 11.40
N VAL A 71 55.84 51.70 12.19
CA VAL A 71 54.51 51.76 12.80
C VAL A 71 54.68 51.85 14.31
N ALA A 72 54.34 53.00 14.89
CA ALA A 72 54.54 53.31 16.30
C ALA A 72 55.97 53.01 16.79
N GLY A 73 56.97 53.39 15.99
CA GLY A 73 58.40 53.20 16.31
C GLY A 73 58.96 51.79 16.03
N VAL A 74 58.12 50.83 15.62
CA VAL A 74 58.55 49.48 15.23
C VAL A 74 58.75 49.40 13.71
N ASP A 75 59.84 48.77 13.25
CA ASP A 75 60.09 48.57 11.83
C ASP A 75 59.02 47.69 11.18
N CYS A 76 58.55 48.09 9.99
CA CYS A 76 57.52 47.41 9.22
C CYS A 76 58.08 46.98 7.86
N VAL A 77 57.99 45.68 7.53
CA VAL A 77 58.57 45.10 6.32
C VAL A 77 57.69 45.40 5.11
N HIS A 78 58.18 46.19 4.16
CA HIS A 78 57.42 46.61 2.99
C HIS A 78 57.07 45.44 2.06
N GLN A 79 55.79 45.31 1.71
CA GLN A 79 55.26 44.33 0.78
C GLN A 79 55.10 44.96 -0.61
N GLY A 80 56.19 44.96 -1.39
CA GLY A 80 56.27 45.64 -2.68
C GLY A 80 55.25 45.16 -3.73
N ASP A 81 54.78 43.91 -3.62
CA ASP A 81 53.82 43.32 -4.57
C ASP A 81 52.40 43.88 -4.39
N ARG A 82 52.11 44.50 -3.24
CA ARG A 82 50.81 45.11 -2.91
C ARG A 82 50.86 46.64 -2.90
N TYR A 83 51.92 47.22 -3.49
CA TYR A 83 52.11 48.67 -3.58
C TYR A 83 51.23 49.28 -4.67
N SER A 84 50.58 50.41 -4.37
CA SER A 84 49.90 51.23 -5.38
C SER A 84 50.61 52.56 -5.53
N VAL A 85 50.96 52.87 -6.79
CA VAL A 85 51.73 54.05 -7.17
C VAL A 85 51.16 55.31 -6.52
N SER A 86 51.98 55.95 -5.68
CA SER A 86 51.70 57.21 -4.99
C SER A 86 50.52 57.21 -4.01
N THR A 87 49.74 56.14 -3.89
CA THR A 87 48.45 56.13 -3.18
C THR A 87 48.39 55.18 -2.00
N SER A 88 49.09 54.04 -2.04
CA SER A 88 49.08 53.09 -0.92
C SER A 88 50.35 52.28 -0.77
N VAL A 89 50.81 52.15 0.48
CA VAL A 89 51.93 51.31 0.89
C VAL A 89 51.41 50.22 1.82
N VAL A 90 51.84 48.99 1.60
CA VAL A 90 51.51 47.86 2.46
C VAL A 90 52.77 47.36 3.13
N CYS A 91 52.70 47.04 4.43
CA CYS A 91 53.82 46.48 5.17
C CYS A 91 53.37 45.52 6.28
N GLU A 92 54.23 44.57 6.66
CA GLU A 92 54.02 43.62 7.77
C GLU A 92 54.72 44.14 9.03
N ILE A 93 53.97 44.32 10.13
CA ILE A 93 54.51 44.90 11.37
C ILE A 93 55.31 43.87 12.19
N GLY A 94 56.42 44.32 12.79
CA GLY A 94 57.21 43.51 13.72
C GLY A 94 56.62 43.44 15.15
N PRO A 95 57.18 42.58 16.03
CA PRO A 95 56.81 42.54 17.44
C PRO A 95 57.30 43.78 18.19
N VAL A 96 56.48 44.27 19.13
CA VAL A 96 56.88 45.33 20.06
C VAL A 96 57.90 44.75 21.04
N ARG A 97 59.14 45.21 20.96
CA ARG A 97 60.17 44.88 21.96
C ARG A 97 60.00 45.84 23.13
N SER A 98 59.75 45.33 24.33
CA SER A 98 59.81 46.14 25.56
C SER A 98 61.25 46.57 25.81
N SER A 99 61.70 47.65 25.18
CA SER A 99 62.93 48.33 25.54
C SER A 99 62.64 49.38 26.61
N VAL A 100 63.42 49.36 27.69
CA VAL A 100 63.24 50.12 28.93
C VAL A 100 63.46 51.64 28.77
N ASP A 101 63.84 52.15 27.58
CA ASP A 101 64.38 53.51 27.42
C ASP A 101 63.56 54.51 26.56
N LEU A 102 62.22 54.44 26.51
CA LEU A 102 61.40 55.46 25.83
C LEU A 102 60.25 55.99 26.71
N PRO A 103 60.13 57.33 26.93
CA PRO A 103 59.03 57.92 27.66
C PRO A 103 57.82 58.16 26.75
N GLY A 104 56.81 57.31 26.88
CA GLY A 104 55.51 57.41 26.21
C GLY A 104 54.71 56.10 26.36
N PRO A 105 53.39 56.07 26.10
CA PRO A 105 52.67 54.81 26.06
C PRO A 105 53.25 53.95 24.91
N ILE A 106 54.11 52.98 25.26
CA ILE A 106 54.91 52.11 24.35
C ILE A 106 54.02 51.39 23.31
N ASN A 107 52.72 51.31 23.58
CA ASN A 107 51.76 50.60 22.78
C ASN A 107 51.05 51.49 21.74
N GLN A 108 51.34 52.79 21.62
CA GLN A 108 50.67 53.66 20.66
C GLN A 108 51.61 54.71 20.06
N GLY A 109 51.54 54.92 18.74
CA GLY A 109 52.40 55.89 18.06
C GLY A 109 51.98 56.19 16.64
N VAL A 110 52.66 57.15 16.01
CA VAL A 110 52.41 57.54 14.61
C VAL A 110 52.98 56.50 13.64
N VAL A 111 52.41 56.45 12.43
CA VAL A 111 52.95 55.71 11.30
C VAL A 111 53.79 56.67 10.46
N GLU A 112 55.02 56.28 10.14
CA GLU A 112 55.94 57.07 9.34
C GLU A 112 56.39 56.28 8.11
N VAL A 113 56.33 56.93 6.93
CA VAL A 113 56.81 56.39 5.67
C VAL A 113 57.90 57.31 5.12
N GLU A 114 59.10 56.77 4.92
CA GLU A 114 60.24 57.43 4.30
C GLU A 114 60.35 57.01 2.83
N VAL A 115 60.32 58.02 1.95
CA VAL A 115 60.38 57.86 0.49
C VAL A 115 61.71 58.43 0.00
N GLU A 116 62.19 57.94 -1.14
CA GLU A 116 63.44 58.34 -1.78
C GLU A 116 63.59 59.87 -1.84
N GLY A 117 64.80 60.34 -1.50
CA GLY A 117 65.11 61.76 -1.28
C GLY A 117 64.92 62.25 0.17
N GLY A 118 64.79 61.34 1.15
CA GLY A 118 64.73 61.67 2.59
C GLY A 118 63.40 62.31 3.05
N ARG A 119 62.35 62.22 2.24
CA ARG A 119 61.03 62.80 2.53
C ARG A 119 60.24 61.85 3.41
N ARG A 120 59.61 62.40 4.46
CA ARG A 120 58.84 61.62 5.44
C ARG A 120 57.40 62.10 5.51
N GLY A 121 56.47 61.14 5.48
CA GLY A 121 55.07 61.36 5.82
C GLY A 121 54.76 60.79 7.19
N ARG A 122 54.08 61.57 8.04
CA ARG A 122 53.60 61.13 9.37
C ARG A 122 52.07 61.09 9.37
N SER A 123 51.49 60.09 10.01
CA SER A 123 50.04 59.98 10.14
C SER A 123 49.47 60.93 11.19
N GLU A 124 48.27 61.47 10.91
CA GLU A 124 47.50 62.26 11.89
C GLU A 124 46.80 61.35 12.92
N VAL A 125 46.54 60.10 12.55
CA VAL A 125 45.93 59.07 13.42
C VAL A 125 47.03 58.16 13.98
N LEU A 126 46.89 57.78 15.25
CA LEU A 126 47.81 56.88 15.94
C LEU A 126 47.43 55.41 15.69
N PHE A 127 48.44 54.56 15.55
CA PHE A 127 48.31 53.10 15.56
C PHE A 127 48.55 52.57 16.97
N THR A 128 47.73 51.61 17.43
CA THR A 128 47.82 51.05 18.78
C THR A 128 48.05 49.54 18.75
N TYR A 129 49.13 49.09 19.39
CA TYR A 129 49.38 47.69 19.71
C TYR A 129 48.56 47.27 20.94
N ARG A 130 47.78 46.20 20.83
CA ARG A 130 47.00 45.60 21.92
C ARG A 130 46.78 44.13 21.64
N ASP A 131 46.49 43.33 22.65
CA ASP A 131 46.16 41.92 22.43
C ASP A 131 44.63 41.71 22.45
N PRO A 132 44.08 40.91 21.51
CA PRO A 132 42.68 40.51 21.54
C PRO A 132 42.43 39.51 22.69
N ILE A 133 41.30 39.65 23.36
CA ILE A 133 40.87 38.80 24.48
C ILE A 133 39.49 38.23 24.15
N PRO A 134 39.41 37.03 23.53
CA PRO A 134 38.14 36.35 23.34
C PRO A 134 37.64 35.78 24.68
N GLU A 135 36.41 36.11 25.07
CA GLU A 135 35.85 35.77 26.38
C GLU A 135 34.73 34.72 26.28
N LYS A 136 33.90 34.77 25.23
CA LYS A 136 32.70 33.93 25.09
C LYS A 136 32.43 33.53 23.64
N VAL A 137 31.81 32.35 23.47
CA VAL A 137 31.27 31.85 22.20
C VAL A 137 29.77 31.57 22.36
N SER A 138 28.99 31.84 21.32
CA SER A 138 27.57 31.49 21.25
C SER A 138 27.13 31.21 19.81
N PRO A 139 26.35 30.16 19.53
CA PRO A 139 25.94 29.08 20.44
C PRO A 139 27.11 28.14 20.80
N LEU A 140 26.91 27.28 21.80
CA LEU A 140 27.93 26.33 22.28
C LEU A 140 27.85 24.94 21.63
N LYS A 141 26.83 24.69 20.81
CA LYS A 141 26.57 23.39 20.16
C LYS A 141 26.16 23.57 18.71
N GLY A 142 26.47 22.56 17.88
CA GLY A 142 26.01 22.48 16.49
C GLY A 142 26.32 21.10 15.86
N PRO A 143 25.78 20.80 14.67
CA PRO A 143 25.95 19.51 14.00
C PRO A 143 27.38 19.25 13.50
N VAL A 144 27.79 17.97 13.46
CA VAL A 144 29.10 17.55 12.90
C VAL A 144 29.30 17.91 11.43
N ALA A 145 28.23 18.07 10.65
CA ALA A 145 28.29 18.59 9.28
C ALA A 145 28.79 20.05 9.20
N GLY A 146 28.82 20.78 10.31
CA GLY A 146 29.18 22.20 10.33
C GLY A 146 28.04 23.10 9.83
N GLY A 147 28.38 24.33 9.47
CA GLY A 147 27.43 25.35 9.00
C GLY A 147 26.81 26.19 10.11
N THR A 148 27.22 25.96 11.37
CA THR A 148 26.77 26.76 12.52
C THR A 148 27.53 28.07 12.54
N VAL A 149 26.83 29.21 12.53
CA VAL A 149 27.47 30.52 12.70
C VAL A 149 27.67 30.78 14.19
N ILE A 150 28.92 30.77 14.63
CA ILE A 150 29.28 31.09 16.01
C ILE A 150 29.74 32.55 16.12
N THR A 151 29.31 33.22 17.19
CA THR A 151 29.73 34.57 17.55
C THR A 151 30.71 34.51 18.72
N ILE A 152 31.92 35.03 18.49
CA ILE A 152 32.97 35.20 19.49
C ILE A 152 32.93 36.64 19.97
N SER A 153 32.69 36.83 21.27
CA SER A 153 32.67 38.13 21.94
C SER A 153 33.77 38.23 22.99
N GLY A 154 34.22 39.46 23.24
CA GLY A 154 35.35 39.72 24.12
C GLY A 154 35.86 41.16 23.96
N LYS A 155 37.13 41.40 24.27
CA LYS A 155 37.75 42.73 24.23
C LYS A 155 38.80 42.80 23.12
N HIS A 156 38.84 43.94 22.43
CA HIS A 156 39.84 44.24 21.41
C HIS A 156 39.91 43.20 20.27
N LEU A 157 38.79 42.60 19.88
CA LEU A 157 38.79 41.56 18.83
C LEU A 157 39.12 42.10 17.43
N ASP A 158 38.90 43.39 17.21
CA ASP A 158 39.18 44.18 15.99
C ASP A 158 40.68 44.53 15.81
N THR A 159 41.58 43.69 16.32
CA THR A 159 43.03 43.93 16.38
C THR A 159 43.81 43.29 15.21
N ALA A 160 43.20 43.33 14.03
CA ALA A 160 43.82 42.94 12.76
C ALA A 160 42.91 43.37 11.59
N ASN A 161 43.21 42.91 10.38
CA ASN A 161 42.29 42.93 9.25
C ASN A 161 41.61 41.57 9.11
N LYS A 162 40.40 41.51 8.52
CA LYS A 162 39.64 40.27 8.31
C LYS A 162 40.46 39.15 7.65
N ASN A 163 41.29 39.51 6.68
CA ASN A 163 42.11 38.55 5.91
C ASN A 163 43.29 37.95 6.69
N ASP A 164 43.70 38.59 7.79
CA ASP A 164 44.80 38.12 8.64
C ASP A 164 44.29 37.29 9.84
N VAL A 165 43.00 36.99 9.90
CA VAL A 165 42.37 36.31 11.03
C VAL A 165 41.87 34.94 10.61
N ILE A 166 42.29 33.92 11.35
CA ILE A 166 41.88 32.53 11.13
C ILE A 166 41.29 32.01 12.43
N VAL A 167 40.07 31.47 12.36
CA VAL A 167 39.39 30.86 13.50
C VAL A 167 39.34 29.34 13.30
N THR A 168 39.58 28.59 14.38
CA THR A 168 39.51 27.11 14.36
C THR A 168 38.77 26.57 15.58
N VAL A 169 38.03 25.47 15.39
CA VAL A 169 37.28 24.76 16.44
C VAL A 169 37.83 23.34 16.51
N GLY A 170 38.59 23.02 17.57
CA GLY A 170 39.23 21.71 17.74
C GLY A 170 40.13 21.29 16.58
N GLY A 171 40.72 22.25 15.86
CA GLY A 171 41.52 22.02 14.65
C GLY A 171 40.75 22.06 13.33
N THR A 172 39.42 22.15 13.35
CA THR A 172 38.59 22.34 12.15
C THR A 172 38.49 23.83 11.80
N PRO A 173 38.68 24.23 10.53
CA PRO A 173 38.58 25.64 10.13
C PRO A 173 37.17 26.20 10.31
N CYS A 174 37.06 27.45 10.77
CA CYS A 174 35.82 28.22 10.87
C CYS A 174 35.94 29.46 9.98
N GLU A 175 35.08 29.58 8.97
CA GLU A 175 35.17 30.65 7.97
C GLU A 175 34.65 31.98 8.53
N VAL A 176 35.49 33.02 8.55
CA VAL A 176 35.13 34.31 9.14
C VAL A 176 34.17 35.09 8.23
N LEU A 177 32.93 35.29 8.70
CA LEU A 177 31.88 36.03 7.99
C LEU A 177 31.98 37.52 8.28
N SER A 178 32.01 37.91 9.55
CA SER A 178 32.15 39.30 10.01
C SER A 178 33.28 39.42 11.02
N PHE A 179 34.00 40.54 10.95
CA PHE A 179 35.14 40.83 11.82
C PHE A 179 35.08 42.28 12.31
N GLY A 180 35.05 42.46 13.63
CA GLY A 180 34.99 43.76 14.29
C GLY A 180 35.10 43.62 15.81
N SER A 181 34.25 44.33 16.55
CA SER A 181 34.15 44.18 18.02
C SER A 181 33.73 42.76 18.45
N GLU A 182 33.04 42.06 17.57
CA GLU A 182 32.72 40.63 17.65
C GLU A 182 33.16 39.96 16.35
N ILE A 183 33.45 38.66 16.42
CA ILE A 183 33.83 37.84 15.26
C ILE A 183 32.74 36.81 15.05
N THR A 184 32.13 36.81 13.86
CA THR A 184 31.22 35.72 13.46
C THR A 184 31.92 34.82 12.46
N CYS A 185 31.90 33.51 12.71
CA CYS A 185 32.45 32.53 11.78
C CYS A 185 31.53 31.32 11.63
N GLU A 186 31.57 30.69 10.46
CA GLU A 186 30.81 29.49 10.13
C GLU A 186 31.67 28.23 10.35
N THR A 187 31.19 27.29 11.16
CA THR A 187 31.95 26.08 11.51
C THR A 187 32.10 25.15 10.31
N GLY A 188 33.31 24.62 10.09
CA GLY A 188 33.54 23.60 9.07
C GLY A 188 33.07 22.19 9.50
N VAL A 189 33.08 21.27 8.53
CA VAL A 189 32.78 19.84 8.73
C VAL A 189 33.82 19.21 9.66
N TYR A 190 33.36 18.56 10.74
CA TYR A 190 34.24 17.85 11.65
C TYR A 190 34.73 16.54 11.02
N LYS A 191 36.06 16.41 10.81
CA LYS A 191 36.67 15.26 10.10
C LYS A 191 37.08 14.08 11.02
N GLY A 192 36.65 14.07 12.28
CA GLY A 192 36.95 12.96 13.20
C GLY A 192 36.11 11.72 12.91
N GLN A 193 36.66 10.52 13.17
CA GLN A 193 35.97 9.24 12.92
C GLN A 193 34.74 9.01 13.82
N LYS A 194 34.66 9.69 14.97
CA LYS A 194 33.54 9.58 15.92
C LYS A 194 33.14 10.98 16.40
N VAL A 195 31.84 11.16 16.68
CA VAL A 195 31.33 12.40 17.28
C VAL A 195 32.04 12.63 18.62
N PRO A 196 32.67 13.79 18.84
CA PRO A 196 33.43 14.04 20.05
C PRO A 196 32.47 14.20 21.24
N LEU A 197 32.68 13.40 22.28
CA LEU A 197 31.93 13.48 23.54
C LEU A 197 32.29 14.74 24.35
N GLU A 198 33.47 15.31 24.11
CA GLU A 198 33.99 16.48 24.82
C GLU A 198 33.86 17.78 24.00
N SER A 199 33.79 18.91 24.70
CA SER A 199 33.76 20.23 24.07
C SER A 199 35.14 20.63 23.54
N LEU A 200 35.19 21.09 22.29
CA LEU A 200 36.41 21.45 21.59
C LEU A 200 36.77 22.92 21.81
N ARG A 201 38.07 23.17 21.96
CA ARG A 201 38.62 24.52 22.08
C ARG A 201 38.37 25.36 20.83
N VAL A 202 38.01 26.62 21.03
CA VAL A 202 37.90 27.63 19.97
C VAL A 202 39.11 28.55 20.04
N SER A 203 39.89 28.60 18.95
CA SER A 203 41.15 29.33 18.86
C SER A 203 41.07 30.37 17.74
N VAL A 204 41.46 31.61 18.06
CA VAL A 204 41.53 32.73 17.11
C VAL A 204 43.00 33.10 16.89
N LYS A 205 43.46 32.96 15.65
CA LYS A 205 44.80 33.33 15.21
C LYS A 205 44.78 34.67 14.50
N TYR A 206 45.60 35.59 14.98
CA TYR A 206 45.82 36.93 14.44
C TYR A 206 47.20 37.00 13.79
N GLY A 207 47.23 37.14 12.47
CA GLY A 207 48.45 37.15 11.67
C GLY A 207 49.22 35.84 11.79
N LYS A 208 50.56 35.93 11.72
CA LYS A 208 51.43 34.74 11.81
C LYS A 208 51.78 34.34 13.25
N SER A 209 51.78 35.28 14.20
CA SER A 209 52.49 35.15 15.48
C SER A 209 51.61 35.15 16.73
N THR A 210 50.32 35.46 16.63
CA THR A 210 49.44 35.60 17.80
C THR A 210 48.27 34.63 17.71
N THR A 211 48.11 33.74 18.70
CA THR A 211 46.93 32.86 18.83
C THR A 211 46.36 33.01 20.23
N LYS A 212 45.05 33.16 20.33
CA LYS A 212 44.32 33.31 21.59
C LYS A 212 43.16 32.32 21.63
N ASP A 213 43.02 31.65 22.77
CA ASP A 213 41.97 30.66 22.98
C ASP A 213 40.85 31.24 23.83
N VAL A 214 39.61 30.83 23.54
CA VAL A 214 38.44 31.12 24.39
C VAL A 214 38.55 30.29 25.69
N PRO A 215 38.10 30.82 26.85
CA PRO A 215 38.04 30.05 28.09
C PRO A 215 37.28 28.72 27.94
N ALA A 216 37.78 27.66 28.59
CA ALA A 216 37.25 26.30 28.45
C ALA A 216 35.74 26.15 28.79
N THR A 217 35.20 27.04 29.61
CA THR A 217 33.77 27.11 29.96
C THR A 217 32.86 27.39 28.77
N PHE A 218 33.39 27.95 27.68
CA PHE A 218 32.67 28.30 26.46
C PHE A 218 33.19 27.54 25.23
N ASN A 219 33.77 26.36 25.44
CA ASN A 219 34.14 25.47 24.34
C ASN A 219 32.92 25.04 23.54
N PHE A 220 33.11 24.83 22.24
CA PHE A 220 32.06 24.44 21.31
C PHE A 220 31.99 22.91 21.19
N GLN A 221 30.80 22.33 21.23
CA GLN A 221 30.59 20.89 21.10
C GLN A 221 29.89 20.55 19.79
N TYR A 222 30.48 19.62 19.02
CA TYR A 222 29.79 19.03 17.89
C TYR A 222 28.86 17.90 18.35
N SER A 223 27.62 17.92 17.87
CA SER A 223 26.57 16.94 18.13
C SER A 223 26.22 16.15 16.87
N GLU A 224 25.45 15.06 17.02
CA GLU A 224 24.92 14.31 15.87
C GLU A 224 24.09 15.21 14.94
N ASN A 225 24.12 14.91 13.64
CA ASN A 225 23.38 15.67 12.64
C ASN A 225 21.86 15.53 12.86
N PRO A 226 21.07 16.60 12.63
CA PRO A 226 19.62 16.51 12.63
C PRO A 226 19.13 15.47 11.62
N LYS A 227 18.02 14.79 11.94
CA LYS A 227 17.40 13.79 11.07
C LYS A 227 15.94 14.10 10.86
N LEU A 228 15.49 13.98 9.61
CA LEU A 228 14.09 14.04 9.22
C LEU A 228 13.46 12.65 9.36
N THR A 229 12.33 12.54 10.04
CA THR A 229 11.58 11.29 10.22
C THR A 229 10.39 11.21 9.28
N ASP A 230 9.61 12.30 9.16
CA ASP A 230 8.42 12.35 8.30
C ASP A 230 8.07 13.80 7.90
N TYR A 231 7.23 13.98 6.88
CA TYR A 231 6.70 15.28 6.48
C TYR A 231 5.31 15.18 5.83
N SER A 232 4.44 16.15 6.14
CA SER A 232 3.08 16.22 5.59
C SER A 232 2.65 17.68 5.38
N PRO A 233 1.95 18.00 4.28
CA PRO A 233 1.55 17.13 3.16
C PRO A 233 2.69 16.91 2.15
N LYS A 234 2.55 15.87 1.30
CA LYS A 234 3.56 15.44 0.31
C LYS A 234 3.41 16.09 -1.08
N THR A 235 2.42 16.95 -1.28
CA THR A 235 2.15 17.59 -2.57
C THR A 235 1.90 19.09 -2.43
N SER A 236 2.25 19.89 -3.44
CA SER A 236 1.93 21.32 -3.52
C SER A 236 1.64 21.79 -4.95
N PHE A 237 1.06 22.97 -5.11
CA PHE A 237 0.86 23.59 -6.43
C PHE A 237 2.09 24.39 -6.85
N VAL A 238 2.29 24.59 -8.16
CA VAL A 238 3.37 25.41 -8.74
C VAL A 238 3.36 26.85 -8.18
N CYS A 239 2.19 27.40 -7.88
CA CYS A 239 2.05 28.71 -7.24
C CYS A 239 2.63 28.78 -5.82
N GLY A 240 2.93 27.65 -5.18
CA GLY A 240 3.50 27.58 -3.84
C GLY A 240 2.57 28.08 -2.73
N GLY A 241 3.13 28.26 -1.52
CA GLY A 241 2.41 28.77 -0.34
C GLY A 241 1.58 27.76 0.45
N ARG A 242 1.75 26.45 0.23
CA ARG A 242 1.15 25.41 1.09
C ARG A 242 2.03 25.16 2.31
N ARG A 243 1.44 25.05 3.50
CA ARG A 243 2.19 24.77 4.73
C ARG A 243 2.61 23.31 4.80
N ILE A 244 3.91 23.07 4.98
CA ILE A 244 4.52 21.75 5.11
C ILE A 244 5.08 21.62 6.52
N VAL A 245 4.66 20.57 7.21
CA VAL A 245 5.12 20.23 8.56
C VAL A 245 6.11 19.07 8.44
N CYS A 246 7.35 19.32 8.82
CA CYS A 246 8.44 18.34 8.83
C CYS A 246 8.71 17.93 10.29
N VAL A 247 8.72 16.63 10.56
CA VAL A 247 8.93 16.02 11.89
C VAL A 247 10.26 15.28 11.92
N GLY A 248 11.02 15.44 13.00
CA GLY A 248 12.36 14.85 13.12
C GLY A 248 12.96 15.06 14.51
N SER A 249 14.28 15.07 14.58
CA SER A 249 15.03 15.26 15.83
C SER A 249 16.29 16.09 15.61
N GLY A 250 16.67 16.91 16.60
CA GLY A 250 17.90 17.70 16.58
C GLY A 250 17.80 19.01 15.79
N PHE A 251 16.59 19.50 15.54
CA PHE A 251 16.37 20.77 14.83
C PHE A 251 16.66 22.01 15.70
N ASP A 252 16.85 21.82 17.02
CA ASP A 252 17.32 22.87 17.92
C ASP A 252 18.80 23.23 17.66
N LEU A 253 19.60 22.26 17.19
CA LEU A 253 21.04 22.39 16.92
C LEU A 253 21.36 23.28 15.71
N ILE A 254 20.45 23.36 14.73
CA ILE A 254 20.66 24.10 13.49
C ILE A 254 20.23 25.56 13.62
N GLN A 255 20.85 26.48 12.89
CA GLN A 255 20.44 27.89 12.89
C GLN A 255 19.54 28.25 11.73
N ARG A 256 19.86 27.73 10.53
CA ARG A 256 19.16 28.02 9.28
C ARG A 256 18.53 26.74 8.75
N ALA A 257 17.23 26.80 8.53
CA ALA A 257 16.47 25.74 7.88
C ALA A 257 15.78 26.33 6.66
N THR A 258 16.09 25.80 5.47
CA THR A 258 15.52 26.25 4.20
C THR A 258 15.10 25.07 3.35
N MET A 259 13.91 25.17 2.74
CA MET A 259 13.45 24.26 1.71
C MET A 259 13.90 24.80 0.35
N LYS A 260 14.60 23.98 -0.42
CA LYS A 260 15.09 24.26 -1.77
C LYS A 260 14.38 23.36 -2.78
N VAL A 261 14.00 23.92 -3.92
CA VAL A 261 13.39 23.16 -5.01
C VAL A 261 14.19 23.42 -6.28
N LEU A 262 14.57 22.34 -6.95
CA LEU A 262 15.35 22.34 -8.18
C LEU A 262 14.56 21.65 -9.30
N PRO A 263 14.57 22.16 -10.54
CA PRO A 263 14.06 21.41 -11.68
C PRO A 263 14.93 20.17 -11.92
N SER A 264 14.29 19.02 -12.16
CA SER A 264 14.97 17.81 -12.61
C SER A 264 15.55 18.09 -14.01
N ALA A 265 16.86 17.95 -14.17
CA ALA A 265 17.53 18.29 -15.43
C ALA A 265 17.29 17.20 -16.48
N ASP A 266 16.76 17.58 -17.65
CA ASP A 266 17.09 16.92 -18.91
C ASP A 266 18.52 17.33 -19.29
N ASP A 267 19.34 16.39 -19.75
CA ASP A 267 20.80 16.45 -20.03
C ASP A 267 21.27 17.55 -21.02
N PHE A 268 20.42 18.51 -21.42
CA PHE A 268 20.65 19.41 -22.54
C PHE A 268 20.62 20.93 -22.24
N SER A 269 20.54 21.39 -20.98
CA SER A 269 20.54 22.83 -20.68
C SER A 269 21.89 23.35 -20.14
N GLN A 270 22.51 24.30 -20.86
CA GLN A 270 23.78 24.95 -20.49
C GLN A 270 23.62 26.14 -19.52
N SER A 271 22.45 26.29 -18.88
CA SER A 271 22.20 27.34 -17.87
C SER A 271 22.19 26.75 -16.46
N PRO A 272 22.74 27.44 -15.44
CA PRO A 272 22.63 26.98 -14.06
C PRO A 272 21.15 26.80 -13.67
N PRO A 273 20.77 25.68 -13.03
CA PRO A 273 19.38 25.42 -12.66
C PRO A 273 18.88 26.52 -11.71
N VAL A 274 17.70 27.06 -11.98
CA VAL A 274 17.08 28.09 -11.13
C VAL A 274 16.68 27.44 -9.81
N GLU A 275 17.25 27.91 -8.69
CA GLU A 275 16.91 27.43 -7.35
C GLU A 275 15.75 28.25 -6.75
N PHE A 276 14.72 27.55 -6.26
CA PHE A 276 13.61 28.18 -5.51
C PHE A 276 13.78 27.88 -4.02
N ILE A 277 13.85 28.92 -3.18
CA ILE A 277 14.21 28.78 -1.76
C ILE A 277 13.13 29.40 -0.86
N GLN A 278 12.70 28.67 0.16
CA GLN A 278 11.84 29.18 1.23
C GLN A 278 12.45 28.91 2.62
N TYR A 279 12.39 29.90 3.51
CA TYR A 279 12.84 29.78 4.90
C TYR A 279 11.77 29.15 5.79
N ALA A 280 12.20 28.43 6.85
CA ALA A 280 11.29 27.92 7.86
C ALA A 280 10.54 29.06 8.57
N ILE A 281 9.22 28.90 8.72
CA ILE A 281 8.32 29.82 9.43
C ILE A 281 8.46 29.62 10.94
N HIS A 282 8.57 28.36 11.36
CA HIS A 282 8.66 27.98 12.75
C HIS A 282 9.62 26.81 12.91
N LYS A 283 10.42 26.86 13.98
CA LYS A 283 11.43 25.86 14.32
C LYS A 283 11.29 25.46 15.77
N ASN A 284 11.11 24.17 16.01
CA ASN A 284 11.19 23.52 17.31
C ASN A 284 12.11 22.30 17.19
N ASP A 285 12.56 21.71 18.30
CA ASP A 285 13.49 20.55 18.31
C ASP A 285 13.00 19.38 17.43
N THR A 286 11.69 19.12 17.46
CA THR A 286 11.07 18.00 16.73
C THR A 286 10.29 18.41 15.49
N VAL A 287 10.01 19.70 15.28
CA VAL A 287 9.10 20.16 14.22
C VAL A 287 9.63 21.41 13.52
N LEU A 288 9.69 21.34 12.18
CA LEU A 288 9.92 22.47 11.28
C LEU A 288 8.66 22.74 10.46
N LEU A 289 8.30 24.01 10.30
CA LEU A 289 7.22 24.43 9.39
C LEU A 289 7.77 25.28 8.25
N PHE A 290 7.42 24.92 7.01
CA PHE A 290 7.77 25.63 5.79
C PHE A 290 6.52 26.02 5.01
N ASP A 291 6.62 27.04 4.17
CA ASP A 291 5.70 27.20 3.04
C ASP A 291 6.38 26.61 1.79
N SER A 292 5.63 25.96 0.91
CA SER A 292 6.20 25.43 -0.32
C SER A 292 6.68 26.60 -1.22
N PRO A 293 7.91 26.58 -1.76
CA PRO A 293 8.39 27.60 -2.70
C PRO A 293 7.50 27.75 -3.93
N VAL A 294 7.46 28.95 -4.50
CA VAL A 294 6.83 29.21 -5.80
C VAL A 294 7.81 28.78 -6.90
N VAL A 295 7.32 28.01 -7.86
CA VAL A 295 8.15 27.39 -8.91
C VAL A 295 7.73 27.93 -10.29
N ASN A 296 8.63 27.89 -11.28
CA ASN A 296 8.37 28.49 -12.59
C ASN A 296 7.36 27.67 -13.43
N ARG A 297 6.42 28.37 -14.09
CA ARG A 297 5.29 27.80 -14.87
C ARG A 297 5.65 27.38 -16.31
N SER A 298 6.92 27.40 -16.70
CA SER A 298 7.32 27.42 -18.11
C SER A 298 7.14 26.09 -18.87
N SER A 299 6.85 24.97 -18.19
CA SER A 299 6.65 23.68 -18.85
C SER A 299 5.81 22.74 -17.97
N GLU A 300 4.61 22.36 -18.42
CA GLU A 300 3.68 21.45 -17.70
C GLU A 300 4.25 20.03 -17.45
N THR A 301 5.43 19.73 -17.99
CA THR A 301 6.10 18.42 -17.94
C THR A 301 7.38 18.41 -17.09
N GLN A 302 7.74 19.51 -16.42
CA GLN A 302 8.99 19.58 -15.66
C GLN A 302 8.79 19.04 -14.24
N SER A 303 9.48 17.96 -13.88
CA SER A 303 9.50 17.43 -12.52
C SER A 303 10.45 18.26 -11.64
N PHE A 304 10.11 18.40 -10.36
CA PHE A 304 10.88 19.17 -9.39
C PHE A 304 11.36 18.25 -8.27
N ARG A 305 12.60 18.43 -7.83
CA ARG A 305 13.18 17.76 -6.66
C ARG A 305 13.27 18.75 -5.52
N ALA A 306 12.77 18.35 -4.35
CA ALA A 306 12.77 19.18 -3.15
C ALA A 306 13.82 18.69 -2.15
N PHE A 307 14.56 19.62 -1.57
CA PHE A 307 15.62 19.39 -0.61
C PHE A 307 15.39 20.25 0.63
N LEU A 308 15.62 19.68 1.81
CA LEU A 308 15.75 20.44 3.05
C LEU A 308 17.23 20.67 3.31
N GLN A 309 17.62 21.94 3.35
CA GLN A 309 18.93 22.37 3.78
C GLN A 309 18.84 22.84 5.24
N LEU A 310 19.48 22.08 6.14
CA LEU A 310 19.56 22.29 7.58
C LEU A 310 21.03 22.61 7.92
N ASP A 311 21.39 23.89 7.87
CA ASP A 311 22.79 24.37 7.82
C ASP A 311 23.59 23.69 6.68
N ASN A 312 24.56 22.82 7.00
CA ASN A 312 25.33 22.03 6.01
C ASN A 312 24.78 20.62 5.78
N VAL A 313 23.70 20.22 6.45
CA VAL A 313 23.02 18.95 6.19
C VAL A 313 22.00 19.15 5.08
N ILE A 314 22.06 18.32 4.05
CA ILE A 314 21.12 18.33 2.93
C ILE A 314 20.38 17.00 2.92
N GLU A 315 19.06 17.05 3.06
CA GLU A 315 18.16 15.89 3.02
C GLU A 315 17.21 16.03 1.83
N GLU A 316 17.05 14.98 1.03
CA GLU A 316 16.15 14.98 -0.12
C GLU A 316 14.75 14.50 0.27
N LEU A 317 13.72 15.20 -0.20
CA LEU A 317 12.31 14.85 -0.01
C LEU A 317 11.83 14.00 -1.20
N ASN A 318 12.20 12.72 -1.21
CA ASN A 318 12.00 11.81 -2.35
C ASN A 318 10.54 11.70 -2.85
N SER A 319 9.54 11.91 -1.99
CA SER A 319 8.12 11.79 -2.35
C SER A 319 7.38 13.13 -2.34
N PHE A 320 8.05 14.27 -2.54
CA PHE A 320 7.41 15.59 -2.58
C PHE A 320 7.13 16.03 -4.02
N GLU A 321 5.86 16.13 -4.42
CA GLU A 321 5.46 16.42 -5.79
C GLU A 321 4.80 17.81 -5.96
N TYR A 322 5.12 18.46 -7.08
CA TYR A 322 4.47 19.70 -7.52
C TYR A 322 3.44 19.42 -8.61
N HIS A 323 2.20 19.87 -8.41
CA HIS A 323 1.12 19.77 -9.39
C HIS A 323 0.83 21.12 -10.06
N PRO A 324 0.34 21.11 -11.31
CA PRO A 324 -0.12 22.32 -11.99
C PRO A 324 -1.20 23.06 -11.18
N ASP A 325 -1.19 24.38 -11.27
CA ASP A 325 -2.17 25.25 -10.61
C ASP A 325 -3.61 24.93 -11.05
N PRO A 326 -4.60 25.06 -10.15
CA PRO A 326 -6.00 24.81 -10.46
C PRO A 326 -6.54 25.72 -11.57
N PHE A 327 -7.43 25.19 -12.41
CA PHE A 327 -8.13 25.96 -13.43
C PHE A 327 -9.57 26.22 -13.00
N PHE A 328 -10.05 27.46 -13.11
CA PHE A 328 -11.40 27.86 -12.73
C PHE A 328 -12.22 28.23 -13.98
N ASN A 329 -13.44 27.70 -14.08
CA ASN A 329 -14.38 28.08 -15.13
C ASN A 329 -15.15 29.34 -14.73
N GLU A 330 -15.71 30.03 -15.72
CA GLU A 330 -16.55 31.21 -15.52
C GLU A 330 -17.86 30.86 -14.78
N LEU A 331 -18.28 31.73 -13.85
CA LEU A 331 -19.48 31.54 -13.03
C LEU A 331 -20.78 31.62 -13.86
N THR A 332 -21.62 30.58 -13.76
CA THR A 332 -22.88 30.50 -14.51
C THR A 332 -24.07 31.25 -13.89
N LYS A 333 -23.98 31.70 -12.62
CA LYS A 333 -25.06 32.42 -11.91
C LYS A 333 -24.48 33.52 -11.02
N ASN A 334 -24.91 34.77 -11.26
CA ASN A 334 -24.32 35.96 -10.64
C ASN A 334 -25.19 36.59 -9.53
N ILE A 335 -26.29 35.94 -9.12
CA ILE A 335 -27.21 36.46 -8.10
C ILE A 335 -27.18 35.54 -6.87
N ILE A 336 -26.79 36.08 -5.72
CA ILE A 336 -26.65 35.41 -4.42
C ILE A 336 -27.74 35.88 -3.46
N THR A 337 -28.22 34.98 -2.60
CA THR A 337 -29.12 35.27 -1.47
C THR A 337 -28.40 35.07 -0.14
N GLU A 338 -28.94 35.61 0.96
CA GLU A 338 -28.35 35.66 2.31
C GLU A 338 -27.95 34.28 2.92
N THR A 339 -28.23 33.15 2.23
CA THR A 339 -27.88 31.77 2.63
C THR A 339 -27.53 30.84 1.45
N SER A 340 -27.25 31.35 0.25
CA SER A 340 -26.98 30.49 -0.91
C SER A 340 -25.56 29.90 -0.89
N ILE A 341 -25.42 28.64 -1.30
CA ILE A 341 -24.14 28.00 -1.56
C ILE A 341 -23.67 28.40 -2.97
N ILE A 342 -22.47 28.97 -3.08
CA ILE A 342 -21.83 29.30 -4.35
C ILE A 342 -21.08 28.06 -4.83
N ILE A 343 -21.37 27.60 -6.04
CA ILE A 343 -20.69 26.45 -6.65
C ILE A 343 -19.75 26.99 -7.71
N VAL A 344 -18.46 26.79 -7.51
CA VAL A 344 -17.41 27.12 -8.48
C VAL A 344 -16.98 25.83 -9.15
N THR A 345 -16.95 25.82 -10.48
CA THR A 345 -16.51 24.66 -11.27
C THR A 345 -15.13 24.90 -11.86
N GLY A 346 -14.37 23.84 -12.05
CA GLY A 346 -13.01 23.92 -12.58
C GLY A 346 -12.37 22.55 -12.69
N ARG A 347 -11.03 22.51 -12.62
CA ARG A 347 -10.25 21.26 -12.68
C ARG A 347 -9.04 21.34 -11.75
N GLY A 348 -8.72 20.21 -11.11
CA GLY A 348 -7.49 20.03 -10.35
C GLY A 348 -7.50 20.64 -8.95
N PHE A 349 -8.67 20.89 -8.35
CA PHE A 349 -8.73 21.50 -7.02
C PHE A 349 -8.19 20.57 -5.93
N SER A 350 -8.43 19.26 -6.05
CA SER A 350 -8.13 18.27 -4.99
C SER A 350 -6.73 17.66 -5.06
N LYS A 351 -5.95 17.97 -6.10
CA LYS A 351 -4.63 17.37 -6.34
C LYS A 351 -3.60 17.73 -5.27
N ALA A 352 -3.60 18.98 -4.81
CA ALA A 352 -2.56 19.50 -3.90
C ALA A 352 -3.10 20.40 -2.79
N MET A 353 -4.39 20.34 -2.46
CA MET A 353 -5.02 21.20 -1.45
C MET A 353 -6.24 20.55 -0.82
N THR A 354 -6.49 20.84 0.45
CA THR A 354 -7.68 20.36 1.19
C THR A 354 -8.72 21.47 1.39
N ALA A 355 -9.97 21.10 1.70
CA ALA A 355 -11.06 22.05 1.93
C ALA A 355 -10.80 23.00 3.12
N GLU A 356 -10.06 22.56 4.14
CA GLU A 356 -9.73 23.38 5.32
C GLU A 356 -8.63 24.41 5.05
N GLU A 357 -7.74 24.14 4.09
CA GLU A 357 -6.62 25.01 3.70
C GLU A 357 -7.03 26.07 2.68
N ALA A 358 -8.02 25.76 1.83
CA ALA A 358 -8.51 26.64 0.78
C ALA A 358 -9.23 27.88 1.35
N GLN A 359 -8.89 29.06 0.84
CA GLN A 359 -9.51 30.33 1.24
C GLN A 359 -10.33 30.91 0.10
N ALA A 360 -11.51 31.45 0.40
CA ALA A 360 -12.35 32.14 -0.57
C ALA A 360 -12.88 33.45 0.00
N PHE A 361 -13.04 34.46 -0.84
CA PHE A 361 -13.48 35.80 -0.46
C PHE A 361 -14.50 36.33 -1.45
N VAL A 362 -15.59 36.93 -0.95
CA VAL A 362 -16.54 37.72 -1.74
C VAL A 362 -16.39 39.17 -1.31
N GLY A 363 -15.87 40.04 -2.18
CA GLY A 363 -15.52 41.41 -1.80
C GLY A 363 -14.46 41.43 -0.68
N ASP A 364 -14.81 41.97 0.49
CA ASP A 364 -13.96 42.00 1.68
C ASP A 364 -14.27 40.91 2.73
N ALA A 365 -15.30 40.08 2.52
CA ALA A 365 -15.71 39.03 3.45
C ALA A 365 -15.12 37.66 3.09
N SER A 366 -14.66 36.91 4.11
CA SER A 366 -14.19 35.52 3.96
C SER A 366 -15.36 34.55 3.89
N CYS A 367 -15.31 33.63 2.92
CA CYS A 367 -16.29 32.55 2.73
C CYS A 367 -15.66 31.22 3.14
N LYS A 368 -16.39 30.41 3.90
CA LYS A 368 -15.92 29.07 4.28
C LYS A 368 -16.10 28.10 3.11
N VAL A 369 -15.03 27.39 2.77
CA VAL A 369 -15.08 26.26 1.83
C VAL A 369 -15.63 25.06 2.59
N THR A 370 -16.74 24.50 2.10
CA THR A 370 -17.42 23.37 2.78
C THR A 370 -17.02 22.02 2.20
N ILE A 371 -16.96 21.93 0.87
CA ILE A 371 -16.59 20.72 0.14
C ILE A 371 -15.68 21.13 -1.02
N LEU A 372 -14.56 20.42 -1.14
CA LEU A 372 -13.60 20.56 -2.24
C LEU A 372 -13.51 19.20 -2.95
N GLN A 373 -14.04 19.14 -4.16
CA GLN A 373 -13.92 18.02 -5.09
C GLN A 373 -12.96 18.43 -6.22
N ASP A 374 -12.47 17.49 -7.03
CA ASP A 374 -11.50 17.81 -8.07
C ASP A 374 -12.01 18.80 -9.13
N ASP A 375 -13.32 18.77 -9.41
CA ASP A 375 -13.99 19.58 -10.43
C ASP A 375 -14.90 20.68 -9.86
N LYS A 376 -15.19 20.66 -8.54
CA LYS A 376 -16.18 21.53 -7.89
C LYS A 376 -15.76 21.99 -6.51
N LEU A 377 -15.97 23.28 -6.24
CA LEU A 377 -15.76 23.92 -4.95
C LEU A 377 -17.07 24.52 -4.44
N PHE A 378 -17.47 24.16 -3.22
CA PHE A 378 -18.70 24.64 -2.58
C PHE A 378 -18.36 25.66 -1.50
N LEU A 379 -18.85 26.90 -1.67
CA LEU A 379 -18.61 28.02 -0.77
C LEU A 379 -19.91 28.45 -0.10
N GLU A 380 -19.84 28.77 1.19
CA GLU A 380 -20.96 29.38 1.91
C GLU A 380 -20.90 30.91 1.75
N ALA A 381 -21.96 31.51 1.19
CA ALA A 381 -22.01 32.96 1.01
C ALA A 381 -22.12 33.70 2.36
N PRO A 382 -21.50 34.89 2.50
CA PRO A 382 -21.61 35.69 3.72
C PRO A 382 -23.04 36.18 3.93
N SER A 383 -23.54 36.09 5.16
CA SER A 383 -24.90 36.47 5.54
C SER A 383 -25.16 37.99 5.51
N THR A 384 -24.12 38.81 5.54
CA THR A 384 -24.18 40.27 5.41
C THR A 384 -23.45 40.71 4.14
N GLN A 385 -24.06 41.62 3.36
CA GLN A 385 -23.45 42.11 2.12
C GLN A 385 -22.07 42.75 2.37
N PRO A 386 -20.99 42.18 1.80
CA PRO A 386 -19.62 42.70 1.93
C PRO A 386 -19.43 44.03 1.19
N ARG A 387 -18.39 44.79 1.55
CA ARG A 387 -17.97 45.98 0.80
C ARG A 387 -16.99 45.58 -0.31
N ALA A 388 -16.99 46.32 -1.42
CA ALA A 388 -16.02 46.11 -2.47
C ALA A 388 -14.60 46.40 -1.96
N ARG A 389 -13.67 45.44 -2.16
CA ARG A 389 -12.26 45.53 -1.73
C ARG A 389 -11.46 46.59 -2.51
N SER A 390 -11.98 47.01 -3.67
CA SER A 390 -11.36 47.99 -4.58
C SER A 390 -11.67 49.44 -4.16
N LYS A 391 -10.66 50.16 -3.68
CA LYS A 391 -10.66 51.64 -3.61
C LYS A 391 -10.36 52.24 -4.99
N ARG A 392 -11.27 52.10 -5.95
CA ARG A 392 -11.35 53.05 -7.07
C ARG A 392 -12.65 53.81 -6.93
N GLN A 393 -12.55 55.00 -6.37
CA GLN A 393 -13.63 55.95 -6.20
C GLN A 393 -14.13 56.41 -7.59
N ARG A 394 -15.07 55.67 -8.17
CA ARG A 394 -15.96 56.21 -9.21
C ARG A 394 -17.28 56.53 -8.53
N ARG A 395 -17.66 57.81 -8.59
CA ARG A 395 -19.00 58.26 -8.22
C ARG A 395 -19.94 57.74 -9.30
N ASP A 396 -20.64 56.65 -9.04
CA ASP A 396 -21.96 56.40 -9.62
C ASP A 396 -22.73 55.39 -8.76
N THR A 397 -23.97 55.76 -8.44
CA THR A 397 -24.89 55.06 -7.54
C THR A 397 -25.59 53.91 -8.24
N SER A 398 -24.84 52.90 -8.70
CA SER A 398 -25.34 51.58 -9.07
C SER A 398 -24.68 50.53 -8.20
N SER A 399 -25.41 49.49 -7.79
CA SER A 399 -24.86 48.40 -6.96
C SER A 399 -23.68 47.74 -7.67
N ASP A 400 -22.47 48.05 -7.22
CA ASP A 400 -21.25 47.48 -7.80
C ASP A 400 -21.20 45.97 -7.56
N PRO A 401 -20.87 45.18 -8.60
CA PRO A 401 -20.71 43.75 -8.47
C PRO A 401 -19.51 43.41 -7.58
N LEU A 402 -19.66 42.43 -6.69
CA LEU A 402 -18.61 42.00 -5.76
C LEU A 402 -17.79 40.87 -6.37
N ASP A 403 -16.47 41.04 -6.46
CA ASP A 403 -15.60 40.00 -6.99
C ASP A 403 -15.49 38.80 -6.04
N LEU A 404 -15.63 37.59 -6.60
CA LEU A 404 -15.34 36.32 -5.93
C LEU A 404 -13.90 35.92 -6.21
N THR A 405 -13.09 35.92 -5.16
CA THR A 405 -11.67 35.58 -5.21
C THR A 405 -11.40 34.28 -4.45
N ILE A 406 -10.72 33.34 -5.09
CA ILE A 406 -10.29 32.08 -4.48
C ILE A 406 -8.77 32.10 -4.34
N LYS A 407 -8.29 31.67 -3.18
CA LYS A 407 -6.87 31.63 -2.84
C LYS A 407 -6.47 30.23 -2.39
N PHE A 408 -5.61 29.59 -3.19
CA PHE A 408 -4.96 28.32 -2.85
C PHE A 408 -3.46 28.59 -2.68
N GLY A 409 -2.95 28.44 -1.45
CA GLY A 409 -1.58 28.83 -1.13
C GLY A 409 -1.30 30.30 -1.47
N ASN A 410 -0.33 30.54 -2.35
CA ASN A 410 0.01 31.86 -2.86
C ASN A 410 -0.72 32.23 -4.17
N GLY A 411 -1.43 31.30 -4.80
CA GLY A 411 -2.23 31.58 -5.98
C GLY A 411 -3.54 32.27 -5.63
N GLU A 412 -3.88 33.34 -6.33
CA GLU A 412 -5.11 34.12 -6.16
C GLU A 412 -5.80 34.28 -7.52
N TRP A 413 -7.05 33.83 -7.61
CA TRP A 413 -7.86 33.87 -8.84
C TRP A 413 -9.19 34.56 -8.60
N VAL A 414 -9.53 35.50 -9.47
CA VAL A 414 -10.87 36.09 -9.54
C VAL A 414 -11.70 35.25 -10.49
N VAL A 415 -12.70 34.54 -9.96
CA VAL A 415 -13.50 33.55 -10.71
C VAL A 415 -14.72 34.18 -11.38
N GLY A 416 -15.17 35.32 -10.88
CA GLY A 416 -16.28 36.10 -11.43
C GLY A 416 -16.81 37.12 -10.43
N SER A 417 -17.88 37.82 -10.78
CA SER A 417 -18.49 38.83 -9.91
C SER A 417 -19.94 38.48 -9.56
N VAL A 418 -20.35 38.80 -8.33
CA VAL A 418 -21.63 38.38 -7.76
C VAL A 418 -22.41 39.53 -7.12
N ASN A 419 -23.74 39.48 -7.26
CA ASN A 419 -24.69 40.50 -6.82
C ASN A 419 -25.66 39.92 -5.77
N TYR A 420 -25.91 40.65 -4.69
CA TYR A 420 -26.96 40.30 -3.71
C TYR A 420 -28.34 40.78 -4.21
N GLU A 421 -29.37 39.95 -4.03
CA GLU A 421 -30.75 40.24 -4.45
C GLU A 421 -31.35 41.44 -3.66
N ARG A 422 -31.84 42.47 -4.36
CA ARG A 422 -32.49 43.64 -3.72
C ARG A 422 -33.90 43.28 -3.25
N LYS A 423 -34.15 43.40 -1.94
CA LYS A 423 -35.52 43.38 -1.40
C LYS A 423 -36.21 44.72 -1.73
N TYR A 424 -37.24 44.66 -2.58
CA TYR A 424 -38.18 45.77 -2.76
C TYR A 424 -39.06 45.90 -1.52
N GLU A 425 -38.95 47.01 -0.80
CA GLU A 425 -39.87 47.36 0.29
C GLU A 425 -41.16 47.98 -0.28
N VAL A 426 -42.30 47.34 0.00
CA VAL A 426 -43.64 47.94 -0.06
C VAL A 426 -44.35 47.59 1.27
N PRO A 427 -45.11 48.49 1.92
CA PRO A 427 -45.22 48.50 3.38
C PRO A 427 -46.12 47.40 3.99
N LEU A 428 -45.60 46.79 5.05
CA LEU A 428 -46.20 45.76 5.91
C LEU A 428 -47.02 46.39 7.05
N ALA A 429 -48.35 46.41 6.94
CA ALA A 429 -49.18 46.76 8.11
C ALA A 429 -50.37 45.85 8.38
N ILE A 430 -50.75 44.90 7.50
CA ILE A 430 -52.06 44.22 7.68
C ILE A 430 -52.02 42.66 7.56
N ILE A 431 -51.00 42.02 6.99
CA ILE A 431 -51.08 40.58 6.64
C ILE A 431 -50.30 39.64 7.60
N ILE A 432 -49.41 40.17 8.45
CA ILE A 432 -48.43 39.41 9.25
C ILE A 432 -49.02 38.33 10.20
N PRO A 433 -50.21 38.45 10.85
CA PRO A 433 -50.58 37.47 11.87
C PRO A 433 -51.04 36.10 11.32
N ALA A 434 -51.48 36.00 10.06
CA ALA A 434 -52.17 34.80 9.57
C ALA A 434 -51.25 33.74 8.91
N VAL A 435 -50.03 34.12 8.51
CA VAL A 435 -49.16 33.27 7.66
C VAL A 435 -47.85 32.86 8.35
N ILE A 436 -47.30 33.67 9.25
CA ILE A 436 -45.97 33.42 9.84
C ILE A 436 -45.97 32.25 10.85
N VAL A 437 -47.04 32.11 11.62
CA VAL A 437 -47.14 31.06 12.66
C VAL A 437 -47.11 29.63 12.09
N PRO A 438 -47.85 29.27 11.02
CA PRO A 438 -47.76 27.94 10.44
C PRO A 438 -46.44 27.66 9.68
N MET A 439 -45.79 28.70 9.13
CA MET A 439 -44.55 28.57 8.35
C MET A 439 -43.32 28.31 9.24
N LEU A 440 -43.23 28.99 10.40
CA LEU A 440 -42.17 28.76 11.38
C LEU A 440 -42.27 27.37 12.01
N LEU A 441 -43.49 26.84 12.20
CA LEU A 441 -43.71 25.47 12.64
C LEU A 441 -43.18 24.45 11.62
N PHE A 442 -43.38 24.68 10.32
CA PHE A 442 -42.92 23.76 9.28
C PHE A 442 -41.39 23.72 9.13
N ILE A 443 -40.74 24.87 9.24
CA ILE A 443 -39.27 25.00 9.15
C ILE A 443 -38.61 24.37 10.38
N ALA A 444 -39.14 24.63 11.58
CA ALA A 444 -38.65 23.99 12.80
C ALA A 444 -38.79 22.46 12.73
N VAL A 445 -39.90 21.95 12.18
CA VAL A 445 -40.11 20.51 11.95
C VAL A 445 -39.13 19.96 10.92
N SER A 446 -38.83 20.67 9.83
CA SER A 446 -37.86 20.20 8.81
C SER A 446 -36.42 20.14 9.33
N VAL A 447 -35.96 21.18 10.05
CA VAL A 447 -34.62 21.19 10.65
C VAL A 447 -34.50 20.13 11.75
N TYR A 448 -35.56 19.97 12.55
CA TYR A 448 -35.65 18.89 13.53
C TYR A 448 -35.62 17.52 12.83
N CYS A 449 -36.37 17.30 11.74
CA CYS A 449 -36.35 16.07 10.97
C CYS A 449 -34.99 15.77 10.34
N TYR A 450 -34.25 16.78 9.87
CA TYR A 450 -32.96 16.58 9.21
C TYR A 450 -31.83 16.26 10.21
N ARG A 451 -31.73 17.02 11.31
CA ARG A 451 -30.81 16.70 12.42
C ARG A 451 -31.16 15.37 13.06
N ARG A 452 -32.46 15.08 13.18
CA ARG A 452 -32.94 13.77 13.63
C ARG A 452 -32.53 12.67 12.67
N LYS A 453 -32.65 12.83 11.34
CA LYS A 453 -32.29 11.80 10.35
C LYS A 453 -30.80 11.46 10.32
N SER A 454 -29.92 12.46 10.46
CA SER A 454 -28.46 12.23 10.52
C SER A 454 -28.02 11.60 11.84
N GLN A 455 -28.48 12.15 12.98
CA GLN A 455 -28.25 11.49 14.28
C GLN A 455 -28.92 10.12 14.33
N GLN A 456 -30.00 9.91 13.58
CA GLN A 456 -30.68 8.64 13.49
C GLN A 456 -29.92 7.63 12.64
N ALA A 457 -29.15 8.01 11.60
CA ALA A 457 -28.31 7.07 10.86
C ALA A 457 -27.11 6.56 11.68
N GLU A 458 -26.44 7.46 12.42
CA GLU A 458 -25.32 7.11 13.29
C GLU A 458 -25.81 6.34 14.53
N ARG A 459 -26.93 6.77 15.13
CA ARG A 459 -27.62 5.97 16.15
C ARG A 459 -28.20 4.68 15.58
N GLU A 460 -28.58 4.58 14.31
CA GLU A 460 -29.04 3.33 13.70
C GLU A 460 -27.87 2.37 13.53
N TYR A 461 -26.68 2.85 13.18
CA TYR A 461 -25.46 2.04 13.16
C TYR A 461 -25.07 1.57 14.57
N GLU A 462 -25.01 2.48 15.55
CA GLU A 462 -24.75 2.13 16.95
C GLU A 462 -25.84 1.25 17.54
N LYS A 463 -27.12 1.44 17.17
CA LYS A 463 -28.23 0.56 17.58
C LYS A 463 -28.13 -0.79 16.91
N VAL A 464 -27.80 -0.89 15.62
CA VAL A 464 -27.61 -2.18 14.94
C VAL A 464 -26.44 -2.92 15.58
N LYS A 465 -25.34 -2.24 15.89
CA LYS A 465 -24.21 -2.79 16.65
C LYS A 465 -24.62 -3.22 18.05
N HIS A 466 -25.29 -2.37 18.83
CA HIS A 466 -25.75 -2.71 20.19
C HIS A 466 -26.85 -3.78 20.21
N GLN A 467 -27.74 -3.81 19.21
CA GLN A 467 -28.74 -4.87 19.05
C GLN A 467 -28.06 -6.19 18.70
N LEU A 468 -27.04 -6.16 17.84
CA LEU A 468 -26.19 -7.32 17.57
C LEU A 468 -25.45 -7.76 18.84
N ASP A 469 -24.87 -6.84 19.61
CA ASP A 469 -24.16 -7.13 20.86
C ASP A 469 -25.09 -7.71 21.94
N HIS A 470 -26.30 -7.17 22.10
CA HIS A 470 -27.29 -7.68 23.06
C HIS A 470 -27.84 -9.05 22.64
N LEU A 471 -28.08 -9.24 21.33
CA LEU A 471 -28.49 -10.51 20.79
C LEU A 471 -27.37 -11.55 20.91
N GLU A 472 -26.14 -11.17 20.60
CA GLU A 472 -24.92 -11.98 20.76
C GLU A 472 -24.71 -12.33 22.23
N GLU A 473 -24.83 -11.40 23.17
CA GLU A 473 -24.68 -11.64 24.61
C GLU A 473 -25.75 -12.61 25.15
N SER A 474 -27.01 -12.45 24.73
CA SER A 474 -28.08 -13.40 25.06
C SER A 474 -27.88 -14.77 24.42
N VAL A 475 -27.25 -14.83 23.25
CA VAL A 475 -26.95 -16.07 22.52
C VAL A 475 -25.64 -16.69 23.02
N ARG A 476 -24.70 -15.90 23.55
CA ARG A 476 -23.36 -16.31 24.00
C ARG A 476 -23.40 -17.32 25.13
N ASP A 477 -24.34 -17.18 26.07
CA ASP A 477 -24.47 -18.16 27.16
C ASP A 477 -25.08 -19.48 26.67
N ARG A 478 -25.98 -19.43 25.66
CA ARG A 478 -26.42 -20.64 24.93
C ARG A 478 -25.30 -21.24 24.09
N CYS A 479 -24.54 -20.42 23.36
CA CYS A 479 -23.41 -20.85 22.55
C CYS A 479 -22.33 -21.47 23.40
N LYS A 480 -21.98 -20.90 24.56
CA LYS A 480 -20.97 -21.49 25.46
C LYS A 480 -21.40 -22.87 25.90
N LYS A 481 -22.68 -23.06 26.24
CA LYS A 481 -23.21 -24.37 26.59
C LYS A 481 -23.23 -25.33 25.40
N GLU A 482 -23.76 -24.90 24.25
CA GLU A 482 -23.79 -25.70 23.02
C GLU A 482 -22.38 -26.00 22.49
N PHE A 483 -21.42 -25.12 22.72
CA PHE A 483 -20.01 -25.26 22.38
C PHE A 483 -19.33 -26.23 23.34
N THR A 484 -19.56 -26.14 24.65
CA THR A 484 -19.05 -27.16 25.57
C THR A 484 -19.67 -28.52 25.27
N ASP A 485 -20.95 -28.58 24.92
CA ASP A 485 -21.61 -29.82 24.51
C ASP A 485 -21.02 -30.35 23.19
N LEU A 486 -20.79 -29.48 22.20
CA LEU A 486 -20.14 -29.82 20.93
C LEU A 486 -18.69 -30.24 21.14
N MET A 487 -17.93 -29.55 21.99
CA MET A 487 -16.56 -29.90 22.32
C MET A 487 -16.50 -31.22 23.05
N ILE A 488 -17.40 -31.50 24.01
CA ILE A 488 -17.48 -32.79 24.67
C ILE A 488 -17.83 -33.89 23.66
N GLU A 489 -18.82 -33.69 22.78
CA GLU A 489 -19.19 -34.66 21.75
C GLU A 489 -18.09 -34.85 20.70
N MET A 490 -17.41 -33.77 20.29
CA MET A 490 -16.28 -33.83 19.37
C MET A 490 -15.07 -34.46 20.03
N GLU A 491 -14.77 -34.17 21.29
CA GLU A 491 -13.66 -34.76 22.06
C GLU A 491 -13.92 -36.24 22.37
N ASP A 492 -15.17 -36.66 22.57
CA ASP A 492 -15.57 -38.07 22.62
C ASP A 492 -15.38 -38.75 21.25
N GLN A 493 -15.80 -38.09 20.16
CA GLN A 493 -15.50 -38.55 18.79
C GLN A 493 -14.01 -38.42 18.38
N THR A 494 -13.19 -37.65 19.12
CA THR A 494 -11.77 -37.36 18.82
C THR A 494 -10.81 -38.16 19.69
N ASN A 495 -11.21 -38.51 20.91
CA ASN A 495 -10.54 -39.53 21.70
C ASN A 495 -10.64 -40.90 21.00
N ASP A 496 -11.75 -41.17 20.29
CA ASP A 496 -11.88 -42.28 19.32
C ASP A 496 -11.09 -42.04 18.00
N LEU A 497 -10.78 -40.79 17.62
CA LEU A 497 -9.90 -40.47 16.46
C LEU A 497 -8.42 -40.81 16.73
N SER A 498 -8.02 -41.06 17.99
CA SER A 498 -6.69 -41.61 18.25
C SER A 498 -6.51 -43.00 17.61
N GLU A 499 -7.60 -43.73 17.33
CA GLU A 499 -7.61 -44.97 16.54
C GLU A 499 -7.96 -44.77 15.05
N ALA A 500 -8.73 -43.74 14.68
CA ALA A 500 -9.14 -43.46 13.29
C ALA A 500 -8.30 -42.32 12.65
N ARG A 501 -7.33 -42.68 11.81
CA ARG A 501 -6.45 -41.74 11.08
C ARG A 501 -7.26 -40.78 10.17
N ILE A 502 -6.94 -39.49 10.17
CA ILE A 502 -7.54 -38.50 9.24
C ILE A 502 -7.39 -39.01 7.78
N PRO A 503 -8.48 -39.06 6.98
CA PRO A 503 -8.47 -39.67 5.65
C PRO A 503 -7.89 -38.71 4.60
N PHE A 504 -6.61 -38.37 4.71
CA PHE A 504 -5.89 -37.60 3.70
C PHE A 504 -5.88 -38.35 2.36
N LEU A 505 -6.15 -37.63 1.27
CA LEU A 505 -5.96 -38.15 -0.08
C LEU A 505 -4.48 -38.33 -0.37
N ASP A 506 -4.18 -39.39 -1.13
CA ASP A 506 -2.86 -39.57 -1.72
C ASP A 506 -2.58 -38.45 -2.73
N TYR A 507 -1.29 -38.20 -2.97
CA TYR A 507 -0.84 -37.09 -3.82
C TYR A 507 -1.47 -37.12 -5.23
N LYS A 508 -1.63 -38.31 -5.81
CA LYS A 508 -2.25 -38.49 -7.12
C LYS A 508 -3.71 -38.04 -7.11
N THR A 509 -4.53 -38.58 -6.21
CA THR A 509 -5.94 -38.18 -6.14
C THR A 509 -6.08 -36.70 -5.77
N TYR A 510 -5.24 -36.19 -4.86
CA TYR A 510 -5.19 -34.75 -4.53
C TYR A 510 -4.98 -33.89 -5.79
N THR A 511 -3.93 -34.19 -6.57
CA THR A 511 -3.60 -33.43 -7.78
C THR A 511 -4.66 -33.58 -8.87
N ASP A 512 -5.24 -34.78 -9.06
CA ASP A 512 -6.33 -34.99 -10.01
C ASP A 512 -7.56 -34.13 -9.64
N ARG A 513 -7.89 -34.03 -8.33
CA ARG A 513 -9.00 -33.20 -7.85
C ARG A 513 -8.74 -31.70 -8.00
N VAL A 514 -7.53 -31.24 -7.70
CA VAL A 514 -7.17 -29.81 -7.81
C VAL A 514 -7.05 -29.39 -9.27
N PHE A 515 -6.51 -30.23 -10.15
CA PHE A 515 -6.17 -29.84 -11.52
C PHE A 515 -7.35 -29.97 -12.50
N PHE A 516 -8.24 -30.95 -12.34
CA PHE A 516 -9.19 -31.34 -13.40
C PHE A 516 -10.67 -31.33 -13.01
N LEU A 517 -11.03 -31.10 -11.74
CA LEU A 517 -12.37 -31.43 -11.23
C LEU A 517 -13.48 -30.35 -11.19
N PRO A 518 -13.53 -29.34 -12.09
CA PRO A 518 -14.75 -28.54 -12.27
C PRO A 518 -15.54 -28.84 -13.57
N SER A 519 -15.32 -29.97 -14.27
CA SER A 519 -16.07 -30.31 -15.49
C SER A 519 -17.21 -31.30 -15.23
N LYS A 520 -18.35 -31.11 -15.90
CA LYS A 520 -19.54 -31.99 -15.83
C LYS A 520 -19.28 -33.43 -16.29
N ASP A 521 -18.09 -33.71 -16.82
CA ASP A 521 -17.67 -34.98 -17.43
C ASP A 521 -16.60 -35.71 -16.60
N GLY A 522 -16.37 -35.33 -15.34
CA GLY A 522 -15.23 -35.76 -14.51
C GLY A 522 -14.98 -37.27 -14.39
N ASP A 523 -16.01 -38.12 -14.49
CA ASP A 523 -15.82 -39.58 -14.46
C ASP A 523 -15.29 -40.17 -15.80
N ASN A 524 -15.39 -39.42 -16.90
CA ASN A 524 -14.97 -39.81 -18.25
C ASN A 524 -13.73 -39.07 -18.77
N ASP A 525 -13.10 -38.20 -17.97
CA ASP A 525 -11.91 -37.46 -18.40
C ASP A 525 -10.73 -38.42 -18.65
N VAL A 526 -10.03 -38.24 -19.77
CA VAL A 526 -8.85 -39.03 -20.17
C VAL A 526 -7.73 -38.92 -19.13
N MET A 527 -7.64 -37.78 -18.44
CA MET A 527 -6.65 -37.57 -17.37
C MET A 527 -6.95 -38.41 -16.11
N ILE A 528 -8.22 -38.59 -15.77
CA ILE A 528 -8.69 -39.34 -14.60
C ILE A 528 -8.73 -40.85 -14.90
N THR A 529 -9.21 -41.23 -16.09
CA THR A 529 -9.30 -42.63 -16.52
C THR A 529 -7.94 -43.22 -16.90
N GLY A 530 -6.98 -42.37 -17.30
CA GLY A 530 -5.63 -42.79 -17.75
C GLY A 530 -5.63 -43.63 -19.02
N LYS A 531 -6.79 -43.79 -19.68
CA LYS A 531 -6.95 -44.65 -20.87
C LYS A 531 -6.87 -43.78 -22.13
N LEU A 532 -5.78 -43.95 -22.86
CA LEU A 532 -5.63 -43.41 -24.21
C LEU A 532 -6.22 -44.41 -25.22
N ASP A 533 -7.25 -44.01 -25.95
CA ASP A 533 -7.85 -44.77 -27.06
C ASP A 533 -6.91 -44.77 -28.29
N ILE A 534 -5.77 -45.46 -28.18
CA ILE A 534 -4.78 -45.60 -29.25
C ILE A 534 -4.77 -47.06 -29.73
N PRO A 535 -4.94 -47.32 -31.05
CA PRO A 535 -4.80 -48.66 -31.63
C PRO A 535 -3.45 -49.31 -31.26
N GLU A 536 -3.44 -50.59 -30.86
CA GLU A 536 -2.26 -51.26 -30.26
C GLU A 536 -0.99 -51.18 -31.13
N GLY A 537 -1.12 -51.27 -32.46
CA GLY A 537 0.01 -51.16 -33.39
C GLY A 537 0.66 -49.77 -33.45
N ARG A 538 0.00 -48.71 -32.96
CA ARG A 538 0.51 -47.33 -32.98
C ARG A 538 0.99 -46.84 -31.62
N LYS A 539 0.78 -47.59 -30.53
CA LYS A 539 1.15 -47.17 -29.17
C LYS A 539 2.63 -46.80 -29.05
N VAL A 540 3.53 -47.57 -29.66
CA VAL A 540 4.99 -47.33 -29.62
C VAL A 540 5.39 -46.06 -30.38
N ILE A 541 4.86 -45.87 -31.59
CA ILE A 541 5.14 -44.70 -32.43
C ILE A 541 4.61 -43.43 -31.77
N VAL A 542 3.37 -43.48 -31.26
CA VAL A 542 2.74 -42.36 -30.55
C VAL A 542 3.52 -42.04 -29.28
N ALA A 543 3.93 -43.04 -28.48
CA ALA A 543 4.76 -42.80 -27.29
C ALA A 543 6.11 -42.15 -27.64
N GLN A 544 6.76 -42.60 -28.72
CA GLN A 544 8.03 -42.02 -29.17
C GLN A 544 7.87 -40.57 -29.66
N ALA A 545 6.82 -40.28 -30.42
CA ALA A 545 6.52 -38.93 -30.89
C ALA A 545 6.11 -37.99 -29.75
N LEU A 546 5.37 -38.48 -28.75
CA LEU A 546 5.04 -37.71 -27.53
C LEU A 546 6.29 -37.44 -26.69
N ASN A 547 7.26 -38.35 -26.63
CA ASN A 547 8.56 -38.07 -26.00
C ASN A 547 9.36 -37.00 -26.76
N GLN A 548 9.31 -37.00 -28.10
CA GLN A 548 9.88 -35.91 -28.90
C GLN A 548 9.15 -34.58 -28.65
N PHE A 549 7.83 -34.61 -28.49
CA PHE A 549 7.04 -33.43 -28.10
C PHE A 549 7.40 -32.94 -26.69
N SER A 550 7.60 -33.82 -25.72
CA SER A 550 8.11 -33.46 -24.40
C SER A 550 9.49 -32.79 -24.49
N ASN A 551 10.37 -33.27 -25.37
CA ASN A 551 11.66 -32.62 -25.64
C ASN A 551 11.51 -31.22 -26.26
N LEU A 552 10.47 -31.01 -27.07
CA LEU A 552 10.13 -29.69 -27.61
C LEU A 552 9.64 -28.75 -26.52
N LEU A 553 8.80 -29.23 -25.60
CA LEU A 553 8.31 -28.46 -24.42
C LEU A 553 9.45 -28.05 -23.47
N ASN A 554 10.56 -28.80 -23.43
CA ASN A 554 11.76 -28.44 -22.68
C ASN A 554 12.53 -27.23 -23.29
N SER A 555 12.15 -26.75 -24.47
CA SER A 555 12.69 -25.51 -25.03
C SER A 555 11.90 -24.30 -24.52
N LYS A 556 12.54 -23.47 -23.71
CA LYS A 556 11.94 -22.22 -23.16
C LYS A 556 11.30 -21.35 -24.23
N THR A 557 12.00 -21.18 -25.36
CA THR A 557 11.52 -20.41 -26.52
C THR A 557 10.25 -21.01 -27.14
N PHE A 558 10.20 -22.34 -27.29
CA PHE A 558 9.02 -23.01 -27.84
C PHE A 558 7.81 -22.83 -26.91
N LEU A 559 8.00 -23.11 -25.62
CA LEU A 559 6.92 -23.16 -24.66
C LEU A 559 6.28 -21.78 -24.42
N ILE A 560 7.09 -20.72 -24.32
CA ILE A 560 6.58 -19.35 -24.17
C ILE A 560 5.78 -18.94 -25.42
N ASN A 561 6.31 -19.18 -26.63
CA ASN A 561 5.59 -18.86 -27.86
C ASN A 561 4.33 -19.70 -28.04
N PHE A 562 4.35 -20.96 -27.61
CA PHE A 562 3.18 -21.84 -27.61
C PHE A 562 2.07 -21.28 -26.73
N ILE A 563 2.38 -20.90 -25.49
CA ILE A 563 1.41 -20.32 -24.55
C ILE A 563 0.84 -19.00 -25.09
N LYS A 564 1.71 -18.07 -25.51
CA LYS A 564 1.31 -16.76 -26.05
C LYS A 564 0.41 -16.88 -27.27
N THR A 565 0.76 -17.78 -28.19
CA THR A 565 -0.03 -18.01 -29.39
C THR A 565 -1.43 -18.49 -29.05
N LEU A 566 -1.58 -19.36 -28.05
CA LEU A 566 -2.88 -19.86 -27.61
C LEU A 566 -3.69 -18.77 -26.89
N GLU A 567 -3.06 -18.01 -25.98
CA GLU A 567 -3.74 -16.93 -25.25
C GLU A 567 -4.23 -15.81 -26.15
N GLY A 568 -3.51 -15.50 -27.23
CA GLY A 568 -3.90 -14.51 -28.23
C GLY A 568 -5.09 -14.90 -29.11
N ARG A 569 -5.60 -16.14 -29.02
CA ARG A 569 -6.72 -16.61 -29.85
C ARG A 569 -8.07 -16.42 -29.15
N PRO A 570 -9.07 -15.82 -29.82
CA PRO A 570 -10.36 -15.50 -29.19
C PRO A 570 -11.22 -16.74 -28.87
N ASP A 571 -10.99 -17.87 -29.54
CA ASP A 571 -11.68 -19.13 -29.30
C ASP A 571 -11.10 -19.92 -28.11
N PHE A 572 -9.97 -19.49 -27.55
CA PHE A 572 -9.35 -20.08 -26.37
C PHE A 572 -9.98 -19.48 -25.10
N ASN A 573 -11.08 -20.08 -24.64
CA ASN A 573 -11.86 -19.58 -23.50
C ASN A 573 -11.19 -19.84 -22.13
N ALA A 574 -11.69 -19.20 -21.06
CA ALA A 574 -11.15 -19.32 -19.70
C ALA A 574 -11.09 -20.76 -19.17
N ARG A 575 -12.11 -21.60 -19.46
CA ARG A 575 -12.10 -23.03 -19.09
C ARG A 575 -10.98 -23.79 -19.80
N SER A 576 -10.73 -23.50 -21.08
CA SER A 576 -9.66 -24.11 -21.87
C SER A 576 -8.29 -23.66 -21.37
N ARG A 577 -8.13 -22.40 -20.97
CA ARG A 577 -6.90 -21.89 -20.32
C ARG A 577 -6.58 -22.65 -19.04
N VAL A 578 -7.58 -22.83 -18.17
CA VAL A 578 -7.43 -23.56 -16.92
C VAL A 578 -7.05 -25.02 -17.17
N TYR A 579 -7.76 -25.70 -18.07
CA TYR A 579 -7.48 -27.10 -18.42
C TYR A 579 -6.09 -27.26 -19.04
N PHE A 580 -5.73 -26.38 -19.98
CA PHE A 580 -4.41 -26.37 -20.63
C PHE A 580 -3.27 -26.15 -19.63
N ALA A 581 -3.42 -25.20 -18.69
CA ALA A 581 -2.44 -24.96 -17.63
C ALA A 581 -2.23 -26.20 -16.77
N SER A 582 -3.33 -26.88 -16.37
CA SER A 582 -3.29 -28.13 -15.62
C SER A 582 -2.60 -29.27 -16.37
N LEU A 583 -2.87 -29.43 -17.67
CA LEU A 583 -2.17 -30.40 -18.51
C LEU A 583 -0.66 -30.09 -18.60
N LEU A 584 -0.30 -28.82 -18.72
CA LEU A 584 1.09 -28.38 -18.76
C LEU A 584 1.80 -28.65 -17.43
N THR A 585 1.14 -28.40 -16.30
CA THR A 585 1.66 -28.75 -14.97
C THR A 585 1.95 -30.25 -14.88
N VAL A 586 1.03 -31.12 -15.31
CA VAL A 586 1.24 -32.58 -15.27
C VAL A 586 2.37 -33.02 -16.22
N ALA A 587 2.43 -32.47 -17.42
CA ALA A 587 3.47 -32.81 -18.40
C ALA A 587 4.88 -32.40 -17.96
N LEU A 588 5.00 -31.31 -17.18
CA LEU A 588 6.26 -30.77 -16.66
C LEU A 588 6.50 -31.10 -15.18
N HIS A 589 5.67 -31.96 -14.58
CA HIS A 589 5.78 -32.31 -13.16
C HIS A 589 7.11 -32.98 -12.82
N GLY A 590 7.66 -33.77 -13.75
CA GLY A 590 9.00 -34.37 -13.62
C GLY A 590 10.17 -33.37 -13.69
N LYS A 591 9.90 -32.08 -13.89
CA LYS A 591 10.90 -30.99 -13.99
C LYS A 591 10.35 -29.70 -13.40
N LEU A 592 9.96 -29.73 -12.12
CA LEU A 592 9.36 -28.57 -11.44
C LEU A 592 10.26 -27.33 -11.45
N GLU A 593 11.58 -27.49 -11.40
CA GLU A 593 12.53 -26.37 -11.52
C GLU A 593 12.36 -25.60 -12.84
N TYR A 594 12.29 -26.33 -13.96
CA TYR A 594 12.06 -25.76 -15.29
C TYR A 594 10.66 -25.14 -15.38
N TYR A 595 9.66 -25.81 -14.83
CA TYR A 595 8.29 -25.27 -14.75
C TYR A 595 8.24 -23.93 -13.99
N THR A 596 8.96 -23.81 -12.87
CA THR A 596 9.06 -22.58 -12.08
C THR A 596 9.76 -21.46 -12.84
N ASP A 597 10.83 -21.73 -13.59
CA ASP A 597 11.48 -20.72 -14.45
C ASP A 597 10.54 -20.21 -15.56
N ILE A 598 9.77 -21.10 -16.19
CA ILE A 598 8.79 -20.73 -17.22
C ILE A 598 7.67 -19.90 -16.60
N MET A 599 7.09 -20.36 -15.49
CA MET A 599 6.04 -19.64 -14.76
C MET A 599 6.52 -18.24 -14.36
N ARG A 600 7.73 -18.11 -13.80
CA ARG A 600 8.35 -16.83 -13.44
C ARG A 600 8.50 -15.92 -14.66
N SER A 601 8.98 -16.45 -15.78
CA SER A 601 9.19 -15.67 -17.01
C SER A 601 7.86 -15.12 -17.57
N LEU A 602 6.82 -15.96 -17.63
CA LEU A 602 5.50 -15.55 -18.07
C LEU A 602 4.85 -14.54 -17.11
N LEU A 603 5.05 -14.73 -15.80
CA LEU A 603 4.49 -13.84 -14.79
C LEU A 603 5.16 -12.47 -14.82
N LEU A 604 6.46 -12.40 -15.08
CA LEU A 604 7.18 -11.14 -15.32
C LEU A 604 6.62 -10.39 -16.54
N GLU A 605 6.41 -11.09 -17.66
CA GLU A 605 5.81 -10.48 -18.86
C GLU A 605 4.38 -9.98 -18.60
N LEU A 606 3.57 -10.76 -17.87
CA LEU A 606 2.22 -10.35 -17.46
C LEU A 606 2.27 -9.10 -16.57
N MET A 607 3.20 -9.04 -15.62
CA MET A 607 3.41 -7.89 -14.74
C MET A 607 3.75 -6.64 -15.56
N GLU A 608 4.65 -6.74 -16.53
CA GLU A 608 4.98 -5.62 -17.42
C GLU A 608 3.74 -5.13 -18.17
N GLU A 609 2.90 -6.02 -18.71
CA GLU A 609 1.67 -5.64 -19.43
C GLU A 609 0.65 -4.90 -18.53
N TYR A 610 0.46 -5.35 -17.28
CA TYR A 610 -0.42 -4.68 -16.31
C TYR A 610 0.12 -3.33 -15.84
N VAL A 611 1.44 -3.20 -15.70
CA VAL A 611 2.09 -1.92 -15.38
C VAL A 611 1.90 -0.92 -16.52
N HIS A 612 2.07 -1.33 -17.78
CA HIS A 612 1.85 -0.47 -18.95
C HIS A 612 0.38 -0.05 -19.11
N SER A 613 -0.57 -0.92 -18.73
CA SER A 613 -2.02 -0.62 -18.78
C SER A 613 -2.56 0.23 -17.61
N LYS A 614 -1.69 0.70 -16.71
CA LYS A 614 -1.99 1.58 -15.56
C LYS A 614 -2.96 1.02 -14.52
N ASN A 615 -3.15 -0.31 -14.45
CA ASN A 615 -4.01 -0.95 -13.45
C ASN A 615 -3.32 -2.16 -12.78
N PRO A 616 -2.19 -1.97 -12.07
CA PRO A 616 -1.49 -3.07 -11.39
C PRO A 616 -2.34 -3.75 -10.30
N LYS A 617 -3.36 -3.04 -9.77
CA LYS A 617 -4.28 -3.52 -8.72
C LYS A 617 -5.23 -4.63 -9.17
N LEU A 618 -5.32 -4.92 -10.47
CA LEU A 618 -6.19 -5.98 -11.01
C LEU A 618 -5.45 -7.31 -11.26
N MET A 619 -4.12 -7.29 -11.14
CA MET A 619 -3.26 -8.44 -11.41
C MET A 619 -3.47 -9.55 -10.36
N LEU A 620 -3.54 -10.81 -10.78
CA LEU A 620 -3.77 -11.99 -9.93
C LEU A 620 -5.12 -12.01 -9.19
N ARG A 621 -6.07 -11.11 -9.50
CA ARG A 621 -7.37 -11.05 -8.81
C ARG A 621 -8.36 -12.10 -9.31
N ARG A 622 -8.23 -12.55 -10.56
CA ARG A 622 -9.04 -13.61 -11.18
C ARG A 622 -8.11 -14.44 -12.05
N SER A 623 -8.23 -15.78 -12.01
CA SER A 623 -7.44 -16.68 -12.85
C SER A 623 -7.92 -16.64 -14.32
N GLU A 624 -7.60 -15.56 -15.03
CA GLU A 624 -8.03 -15.32 -16.41
C GLU A 624 -6.95 -15.73 -17.43
N THR A 625 -5.70 -15.89 -16.98
CA THR A 625 -4.53 -16.31 -17.78
C THR A 625 -4.07 -17.73 -17.46
N VAL A 626 -3.33 -18.33 -18.39
CA VAL A 626 -2.67 -19.64 -18.22
C VAL A 626 -1.65 -19.57 -17.08
N VAL A 627 -0.87 -18.49 -16.98
CA VAL A 627 0.17 -18.34 -15.95
C VAL A 627 -0.41 -18.22 -14.54
N GLU A 628 -1.53 -17.52 -14.36
CA GLU A 628 -2.23 -17.45 -13.07
C GLU A 628 -2.68 -18.84 -12.61
N ARG A 629 -3.22 -19.67 -13.52
CA ARG A 629 -3.57 -21.05 -13.18
C ARG A 629 -2.33 -21.91 -12.93
N MET A 630 -1.25 -21.72 -13.69
CA MET A 630 0.03 -22.39 -13.44
C MET A 630 0.56 -22.11 -12.04
N LEU A 631 0.43 -20.86 -11.56
CA LEU A 631 0.78 -20.45 -10.20
C LEU A 631 -0.11 -21.15 -9.16
N CYS A 632 -1.42 -21.22 -9.37
CA CYS A 632 -2.32 -21.96 -8.47
C CYS A 632 -1.92 -23.44 -8.34
N ASN A 633 -1.61 -24.07 -9.47
CA ASN A 633 -1.18 -25.46 -9.52
C ASN A 633 0.18 -25.64 -8.81
N TRP A 634 1.12 -24.72 -9.04
CA TRP A 634 2.43 -24.71 -8.38
C TRP A 634 2.32 -24.58 -6.86
N MET A 635 1.51 -23.64 -6.38
CA MET A 635 1.23 -23.46 -4.96
C MET A 635 0.60 -24.71 -4.35
N SER A 636 -0.30 -25.39 -5.07
CA SER A 636 -0.94 -26.62 -4.61
C SER A 636 0.07 -27.77 -4.48
N ILE A 637 1.02 -27.89 -5.42
CA ILE A 637 2.12 -28.86 -5.33
C ILE A 637 3.00 -28.57 -4.11
N CYS A 638 3.46 -27.32 -3.96
CA CYS A 638 4.40 -26.93 -2.92
C CYS A 638 3.79 -26.91 -1.51
N LEU A 639 2.48 -26.69 -1.40
CA LEU A 639 1.78 -26.60 -0.12
C LEU A 639 1.17 -27.93 0.32
N TYR A 640 1.17 -28.98 -0.50
CA TYR A 640 0.58 -30.27 -0.15
C TYR A 640 1.09 -30.82 1.19
N GLN A 641 2.42 -30.79 1.40
CA GLN A 641 3.02 -31.29 2.64
C GLN A 641 2.62 -30.43 3.86
N PHE A 642 2.58 -29.11 3.69
CA PHE A 642 2.11 -28.19 4.74
C PHE A 642 0.62 -28.38 5.07
N LEU A 643 -0.22 -28.58 4.04
CA LEU A 643 -1.64 -28.90 4.20
C LEU A 643 -1.82 -30.24 4.91
N ARG A 644 -0.95 -31.21 4.67
CA ARG A 644 -1.01 -32.52 5.32
C ARG A 644 -0.54 -32.47 6.78
N ASP A 645 0.54 -31.76 7.06
CA ASP A 645 1.23 -31.82 8.36
C ASP A 645 0.76 -30.76 9.36
N SER A 646 0.29 -29.60 8.89
CA SER A 646 -0.02 -28.44 9.75
C SER A 646 -1.47 -27.98 9.65
N ALA A 647 -1.93 -27.61 8.44
CA ALA A 647 -3.26 -26.99 8.26
C ALA A 647 -4.42 -28.00 8.12
N GLY A 648 -4.11 -29.26 7.80
CA GLY A 648 -5.12 -30.27 7.48
C GLY A 648 -5.91 -30.74 8.68
N GLU A 649 -5.27 -30.96 9.83
CA GLU A 649 -6.00 -31.36 11.04
C GLU A 649 -7.02 -30.29 11.49
N PRO A 650 -6.65 -29.00 11.63
CA PRO A 650 -7.62 -27.94 11.93
C PRO A 650 -8.74 -27.83 10.90
N LEU A 651 -8.42 -27.95 9.60
CA LEU A 651 -9.43 -27.91 8.53
C LEU A 651 -10.40 -29.09 8.61
N TYR A 652 -9.90 -30.30 8.88
CA TYR A 652 -10.74 -31.48 9.03
C TYR A 652 -11.65 -31.38 10.26
N LYS A 653 -11.13 -30.88 11.39
CA LYS A 653 -11.93 -30.60 12.60
C LYS A 653 -13.01 -29.57 12.33
N LEU A 654 -12.69 -28.49 11.61
CA LEU A 654 -13.68 -27.48 11.19
C LEU A 654 -14.77 -28.09 10.30
N PHE A 655 -14.40 -28.84 9.27
CA PHE A 655 -15.35 -29.53 8.39
C PHE A 655 -16.28 -30.46 9.20
N LYS A 656 -15.71 -31.28 10.09
CA LYS A 656 -16.47 -32.22 10.92
C LYS A 656 -17.40 -31.50 11.90
N ALA A 657 -16.93 -30.39 12.50
CA ALA A 657 -17.74 -29.55 13.37
C ALA A 657 -18.94 -28.92 12.64
N ILE A 658 -18.71 -28.37 11.43
CA ILE A 658 -19.78 -27.81 10.59
C ILE A 658 -20.78 -28.89 10.24
N LYS A 659 -20.31 -30.04 9.75
CA LYS A 659 -21.17 -31.16 9.35
C LYS A 659 -22.03 -31.66 10.52
N HIS A 660 -21.42 -31.91 11.68
CA HIS A 660 -22.13 -32.34 12.89
C HIS A 660 -23.16 -31.30 13.34
N GLN A 661 -22.81 -30.01 13.31
CA GLN A 661 -23.72 -28.94 13.70
C GLN A 661 -24.91 -28.80 12.74
N VAL A 662 -24.71 -29.00 11.43
CA VAL A 662 -25.79 -29.01 10.42
C VAL A 662 -26.72 -30.21 10.66
N GLU A 663 -26.16 -31.41 10.86
CA GLU A 663 -26.92 -32.66 11.00
C GLU A 663 -27.65 -32.83 12.33
N LYS A 664 -27.29 -32.04 13.34
CA LYS A 664 -27.99 -31.93 14.63
C LYS A 664 -29.43 -31.40 14.48
N GLY A 665 -29.72 -30.67 13.40
CA GLY A 665 -31.04 -30.12 13.10
C GLY A 665 -31.63 -30.65 11.80
N PRO A 666 -32.92 -30.36 11.53
CA PRO A 666 -33.58 -30.78 10.30
C PRO A 666 -32.91 -30.21 9.05
N VAL A 667 -32.71 -31.08 8.04
CA VAL A 667 -32.18 -30.72 6.72
C VAL A 667 -33.20 -31.15 5.66
N ASP A 668 -33.60 -30.22 4.80
CA ASP A 668 -34.48 -30.51 3.66
C ASP A 668 -33.70 -31.20 2.53
N ALA A 669 -34.09 -32.42 2.17
CA ALA A 669 -33.38 -33.23 1.19
C ALA A 669 -33.48 -32.71 -0.25
N LYS A 670 -34.54 -31.93 -0.57
CA LYS A 670 -34.81 -31.38 -1.91
C LYS A 670 -34.37 -29.93 -2.05
N MET A 671 -34.73 -29.08 -1.09
CA MET A 671 -34.36 -27.67 -1.07
C MET A 671 -32.91 -27.44 -0.62
N LYS A 672 -32.27 -28.46 -0.03
CA LYS A 672 -30.91 -28.38 0.53
C LYS A 672 -30.78 -27.21 1.52
N LYS A 673 -31.78 -27.05 2.38
CA LYS A 673 -31.81 -26.03 3.44
C LYS A 673 -31.78 -26.69 4.81
N ALA A 674 -31.07 -26.11 5.77
CA ALA A 674 -30.92 -26.66 7.10
C ALA A 674 -31.32 -25.67 8.20
N LYS A 675 -31.73 -26.18 9.36
CA LYS A 675 -32.02 -25.35 10.54
C LYS A 675 -30.76 -24.70 11.11
N TYR A 676 -29.63 -25.40 11.08
CA TYR A 676 -28.33 -24.92 11.52
C TYR A 676 -27.41 -24.82 10.30
N THR A 677 -27.00 -23.61 9.94
CA THR A 677 -26.06 -23.32 8.85
C THR A 677 -25.44 -21.94 9.11
N LEU A 678 -24.33 -21.63 8.46
CA LEU A 678 -23.76 -20.27 8.44
C LEU A 678 -24.26 -19.43 7.26
N ASN A 679 -24.90 -20.07 6.28
CA ASN A 679 -25.41 -19.41 5.07
C ASN A 679 -26.88 -19.00 5.25
N ASP A 680 -27.19 -17.73 5.03
CA ASP A 680 -28.54 -17.17 5.18
C ASP A 680 -29.52 -17.72 4.13
N THR A 681 -29.06 -17.90 2.89
CA THR A 681 -29.88 -18.46 1.79
C THR A 681 -30.19 -19.95 1.99
N GLY A 682 -29.28 -20.67 2.66
CA GLY A 682 -29.40 -22.08 3.02
C GLY A 682 -30.22 -22.34 4.29
N LEU A 683 -30.74 -21.31 4.95
CA LEU A 683 -31.46 -21.45 6.21
C LEU A 683 -32.91 -21.94 5.99
N LEU A 684 -33.32 -22.93 6.79
CA LEU A 684 -34.69 -23.45 6.77
C LEU A 684 -35.65 -22.44 7.40
N GLY A 685 -36.63 -22.00 6.61
CA GLY A 685 -37.50 -20.93 7.01
C GLY A 685 -38.57 -21.33 8.04
N ASP A 686 -39.17 -22.50 7.84
CA ASP A 686 -40.21 -22.99 8.73
C ASP A 686 -39.61 -23.61 10.00
N ASP A 687 -40.21 -23.34 11.16
CA ASP A 687 -39.82 -24.00 12.41
C ASP A 687 -40.43 -25.40 12.46
N VAL A 688 -39.70 -26.37 11.91
CA VAL A 688 -40.08 -27.78 11.94
C VAL A 688 -39.86 -28.33 13.35
N GLU A 689 -40.91 -28.84 13.97
CA GLU A 689 -40.81 -29.61 15.21
C GLU A 689 -40.14 -30.97 14.93
N TYR A 690 -39.12 -31.30 15.71
CA TYR A 690 -38.37 -32.54 15.56
C TYR A 690 -37.99 -33.14 16.91
N CYS A 691 -37.78 -34.45 16.92
CA CYS A 691 -37.30 -35.20 18.07
C CYS A 691 -36.05 -35.99 17.65
N VAL A 692 -35.06 -36.02 18.53
CA VAL A 692 -33.87 -36.88 18.38
C VAL A 692 -34.26 -38.29 18.78
N LEU A 693 -33.95 -39.26 17.93
CA LEU A 693 -34.15 -40.69 18.16
C LEU A 693 -32.78 -41.39 18.15
N THR A 694 -32.57 -42.33 19.06
CA THR A 694 -31.43 -43.23 19.07
C THR A 694 -31.87 -44.56 18.49
N LEU A 695 -31.34 -44.93 17.33
CA LEU A 695 -31.64 -46.17 16.64
C LEU A 695 -30.63 -47.26 17.00
N GLN A 696 -31.11 -48.49 17.16
CA GLN A 696 -30.26 -49.67 17.41
C GLN A 696 -30.02 -50.39 16.08
N VAL A 697 -28.87 -50.18 15.45
CA VAL A 697 -28.59 -50.68 14.10
C VAL A 697 -27.84 -51.99 14.14
N LEU A 698 -28.35 -52.97 13.39
CA LEU A 698 -27.71 -54.25 13.10
C LEU A 698 -27.26 -54.30 11.64
N VAL A 699 -26.01 -54.69 11.38
CA VAL A 699 -25.49 -54.84 10.02
C VAL A 699 -25.64 -56.29 9.58
N HIS A 700 -26.34 -56.51 8.47
CA HIS A 700 -26.56 -57.86 7.94
C HIS A 700 -25.24 -58.48 7.46
N GLY A 701 -24.74 -59.47 8.20
CA GLY A 701 -23.52 -60.22 7.87
C GLY A 701 -22.31 -59.91 8.77
N GLU A 702 -22.37 -58.88 9.61
CA GLU A 702 -21.30 -58.50 10.55
C GLU A 702 -21.79 -58.67 12.00
N GLY A 703 -21.79 -59.91 12.50
CA GLY A 703 -22.03 -60.23 13.93
C GLY A 703 -23.36 -59.74 14.53
N PRO A 704 -23.55 -59.92 15.86
CA PRO A 704 -24.69 -59.38 16.62
C PRO A 704 -24.43 -57.97 17.20
N ASP A 705 -23.36 -57.29 16.78
CA ASP A 705 -22.96 -56.01 17.38
C ASP A 705 -23.95 -54.90 16.97
N VAL A 706 -24.64 -54.36 17.97
CA VAL A 706 -25.62 -53.30 17.79
C VAL A 706 -24.91 -51.95 17.91
N THR A 707 -25.01 -51.13 16.86
CA THR A 707 -24.46 -49.78 16.86
C THR A 707 -25.56 -48.76 17.13
N PRO A 708 -25.49 -47.96 18.21
CA PRO A 708 -26.44 -46.88 18.45
C PRO A 708 -26.16 -45.69 17.50
N VAL A 709 -27.19 -45.21 16.82
CA VAL A 709 -27.10 -44.08 15.87
C VAL A 709 -28.14 -43.02 16.20
N LYS A 710 -27.72 -41.77 16.43
CA LYS A 710 -28.62 -40.63 16.65
C LYS A 710 -29.12 -40.09 15.31
N VAL A 711 -30.44 -39.95 15.16
CA VAL A 711 -31.11 -39.40 13.97
C VAL A 711 -32.28 -38.52 14.38
N LEU A 712 -32.91 -37.84 13.42
CA LEU A 712 -34.12 -37.05 13.65
C LEU A 712 -35.34 -37.80 13.10
N ASN A 713 -36.47 -37.70 13.81
CA ASN A 713 -37.74 -38.26 13.32
C ASN A 713 -38.18 -37.68 11.96
N CYS A 714 -37.74 -36.46 11.64
CA CYS A 714 -38.00 -35.79 10.36
C CYS A 714 -36.95 -36.06 9.29
N ASP A 715 -35.94 -36.89 9.54
CA ASP A 715 -34.98 -37.29 8.49
C ASP A 715 -35.67 -38.20 7.46
N THR A 716 -35.34 -38.00 6.17
CA THR A 716 -35.70 -38.95 5.09
C THR A 716 -34.99 -40.28 5.27
N ILE A 717 -35.49 -41.34 4.64
CA ILE A 717 -34.86 -42.66 4.74
C ILE A 717 -33.44 -42.65 4.16
N SER A 718 -33.20 -41.89 3.08
CA SER A 718 -31.84 -41.69 2.56
C SER A 718 -30.92 -40.97 3.54
N GLN A 719 -31.37 -39.91 4.20
CA GLN A 719 -30.58 -39.22 5.24
C GLN A 719 -30.29 -40.13 6.44
N VAL A 720 -31.25 -40.98 6.83
CA VAL A 720 -31.04 -41.98 7.89
C VAL A 720 -30.00 -43.00 7.46
N LYS A 721 -30.07 -43.50 6.23
CA LYS A 721 -29.04 -44.42 5.69
C LYS A 721 -27.66 -43.77 5.68
N GLU A 722 -27.54 -42.51 5.28
CA GLU A 722 -26.27 -41.76 5.32
C GLU A 722 -25.69 -41.68 6.73
N LYS A 723 -26.50 -41.27 7.72
CA LYS A 723 -26.08 -41.20 9.14
C LYS A 723 -25.68 -42.57 9.70
N ILE A 724 -26.41 -43.63 9.32
CA ILE A 724 -26.08 -45.00 9.71
C ILE A 724 -24.76 -45.44 9.09
N ILE A 725 -24.57 -45.25 7.77
CA ILE A 725 -23.33 -45.61 7.08
C ILE A 725 -22.15 -44.88 7.70
N GLU A 726 -22.31 -43.60 8.02
CA GLU A 726 -21.25 -42.80 8.63
C GLU A 726 -20.87 -43.27 10.03
N GLN A 727 -21.84 -43.66 10.87
CA GLN A 727 -21.55 -44.15 12.21
C GLN A 727 -20.97 -45.57 12.21
N VAL A 728 -21.54 -46.47 11.40
CA VAL A 728 -21.11 -47.87 11.29
C VAL A 728 -19.72 -47.96 10.66
N TYR A 729 -19.47 -47.22 9.58
CA TYR A 729 -18.21 -47.24 8.83
C TYR A 729 -17.34 -46.01 9.16
N ARG A 730 -17.41 -45.49 10.39
CA ARG A 730 -16.72 -44.26 10.82
C ARG A 730 -15.20 -44.31 10.63
N ASN A 731 -14.61 -45.50 10.72
CA ASN A 731 -13.16 -45.73 10.59
C ASN A 731 -12.70 -45.90 9.13
N LEU A 732 -13.63 -45.96 8.16
CA LEU A 732 -13.31 -46.09 6.74
C LEU A 732 -13.42 -44.72 6.04
N PRO A 733 -12.54 -44.43 5.06
CA PRO A 733 -12.65 -43.23 4.23
C PRO A 733 -13.90 -43.32 3.33
N TYR A 734 -14.42 -42.18 2.88
CA TYR A 734 -15.74 -42.13 2.24
C TYR A 734 -15.84 -43.00 0.97
N SER A 735 -14.80 -43.06 0.13
CA SER A 735 -14.79 -43.85 -1.10
C SER A 735 -14.94 -45.36 -0.89
N GLN A 736 -14.61 -45.86 0.31
CA GLN A 736 -14.71 -47.28 0.66
C GLN A 736 -16.07 -47.64 1.29
N ARG A 737 -16.89 -46.65 1.63
CA ARG A 737 -18.20 -46.85 2.25
C ARG A 737 -19.23 -47.29 1.19
N PRO A 738 -20.23 -48.10 1.57
CA PRO A 738 -21.33 -48.42 0.67
C PRO A 738 -22.12 -47.16 0.30
N LYS A 739 -22.53 -47.03 -0.97
CA LYS A 739 -23.40 -45.94 -1.42
C LYS A 739 -24.81 -46.11 -0.86
N VAL A 740 -25.53 -45.01 -0.64
CA VAL A 740 -26.90 -44.99 -0.08
C VAL A 740 -27.87 -45.90 -0.86
N ASP A 741 -27.75 -45.92 -2.19
CA ASP A 741 -28.58 -46.75 -3.08
C ASP A 741 -28.23 -48.24 -3.03
N SER A 742 -27.03 -48.58 -2.56
CA SER A 742 -26.55 -49.97 -2.46
C SER A 742 -27.00 -50.67 -1.18
N VAL A 743 -27.66 -49.96 -0.26
CA VAL A 743 -28.14 -50.49 1.01
C VAL A 743 -29.65 -50.31 1.17
N ALA A 744 -30.28 -51.31 1.78
CA ALA A 744 -31.68 -51.28 2.21
C ALA A 744 -31.74 -51.21 3.74
N LEU A 745 -32.72 -50.44 4.24
CA LEU A 745 -32.96 -50.27 5.66
C LEU A 745 -34.27 -50.97 6.03
N GLU A 746 -34.21 -51.94 6.93
CA GLU A 746 -35.36 -52.73 7.35
C GLU A 746 -35.69 -52.43 8.82
N TRP A 747 -36.92 -52.01 9.11
CA TRP A 747 -37.41 -51.78 10.47
C TRP A 747 -38.13 -53.01 11.01
N ARG A 748 -37.75 -53.45 12.22
CA ARG A 748 -38.32 -54.64 12.87
C ARG A 748 -38.99 -54.30 14.20
N PRO A 749 -40.26 -53.87 14.21
CA PRO A 749 -41.03 -53.67 15.45
C PRO A 749 -41.52 -54.98 16.09
N GLY A 750 -41.31 -56.13 15.44
CA GLY A 750 -41.76 -57.47 15.87
C GLY A 750 -41.16 -58.59 15.00
N SER A 751 -41.89 -59.68 14.76
CA SER A 751 -41.44 -60.82 13.92
C SER A 751 -41.47 -60.53 12.42
N THR A 752 -42.19 -59.49 11.98
CA THR A 752 -42.27 -59.03 10.59
C THR A 752 -41.46 -57.75 10.41
N GLY A 753 -40.52 -57.76 9.46
CA GLY A 753 -39.76 -56.57 9.10
C GLY A 753 -40.35 -55.83 7.90
N GLN A 754 -40.25 -54.50 7.91
CA GLN A 754 -40.66 -53.62 6.82
C GLN A 754 -39.44 -52.91 6.23
N ILE A 755 -39.27 -52.98 4.92
CA ILE A 755 -38.22 -52.21 4.22
C ILE A 755 -38.68 -50.76 4.10
N LEU A 756 -37.87 -49.84 4.60
CA LEU A 756 -38.11 -48.40 4.51
C LEU A 756 -37.51 -47.86 3.21
N SER A 757 -38.25 -46.97 2.55
CA SER A 757 -37.77 -46.23 1.38
C SER A 757 -38.30 -44.80 1.39
N ASP A 758 -37.63 -43.92 0.64
CA ASP A 758 -38.00 -42.50 0.51
C ASP A 758 -39.37 -42.31 -0.15
N MET A 759 -39.77 -43.24 -1.01
CA MET A 759 -41.06 -43.24 -1.70
C MET A 759 -41.57 -44.67 -1.80
N ASP A 760 -42.77 -44.91 -1.27
CA ASP A 760 -43.45 -46.20 -1.36
C ASP A 760 -44.96 -46.03 -1.59
N LEU A 761 -45.70 -47.14 -1.53
CA LEU A 761 -47.16 -47.13 -1.69
C LEU A 761 -47.89 -46.37 -0.58
N THR A 762 -47.22 -46.06 0.54
CA THR A 762 -47.80 -45.36 1.70
C THR A 762 -47.51 -43.86 1.69
N SER A 763 -46.71 -43.36 0.74
CA SER A 763 -46.31 -41.95 0.66
C SER A 763 -47.49 -40.99 0.55
N GLN A 764 -47.44 -39.90 1.33
CA GLN A 764 -48.49 -38.89 1.37
C GLN A 764 -48.50 -38.05 0.08
N LYS A 765 -49.65 -37.99 -0.60
CA LYS A 765 -49.88 -37.16 -1.79
C LYS A 765 -50.75 -35.95 -1.44
N GLU A 766 -50.20 -34.76 -1.64
CA GLU A 766 -50.87 -33.46 -1.48
C GLU A 766 -51.04 -32.78 -2.85
N GLY A 767 -52.15 -33.06 -3.55
CA GLY A 767 -52.39 -32.51 -4.88
C GLY A 767 -51.38 -33.05 -5.91
N ARG A 768 -50.64 -32.16 -6.58
CA ARG A 768 -49.54 -32.52 -7.51
C ARG A 768 -48.22 -32.87 -6.79
N TRP A 769 -48.19 -32.73 -5.47
CA TRP A 769 -46.98 -32.92 -4.67
C TRP A 769 -47.01 -34.24 -3.92
N LYS A 770 -45.89 -34.96 -3.90
CA LYS A 770 -45.65 -36.13 -3.03
C LYS A 770 -44.61 -35.78 -1.98
N ARG A 771 -44.88 -36.16 -0.73
CA ARG A 771 -43.95 -35.95 0.38
C ARG A 771 -43.02 -37.15 0.51
N LEU A 772 -41.72 -36.90 0.66
CA LEU A 772 -40.75 -37.94 0.99
C LEU A 772 -41.06 -38.56 2.35
N ASN A 773 -40.95 -39.88 2.44
CA ASN A 773 -41.18 -40.62 3.67
C ASN A 773 -40.05 -40.37 4.66
N THR A 774 -40.41 -40.14 5.93
CA THR A 774 -39.49 -39.91 7.05
C THR A 774 -39.67 -40.98 8.12
N LEU A 775 -38.82 -41.02 9.15
CA LEU A 775 -39.02 -41.93 10.28
C LEU A 775 -40.35 -41.70 11.01
N ALA A 776 -40.79 -40.44 11.09
CA ALA A 776 -42.09 -40.08 11.65
C ALA A 776 -43.25 -40.63 10.80
N HIS A 777 -43.10 -40.71 9.47
CA HIS A 777 -44.11 -41.32 8.58
C HIS A 777 -44.35 -42.79 8.92
N TYR A 778 -43.28 -43.55 9.17
CA TYR A 778 -43.37 -44.95 9.58
C TYR A 778 -43.60 -45.13 11.10
N ASN A 779 -43.72 -44.05 11.86
CA ASN A 779 -43.91 -44.05 13.32
C ASN A 779 -42.80 -44.82 14.08
N VAL A 780 -41.56 -44.71 13.62
CA VAL A 780 -40.39 -45.31 14.27
C VAL A 780 -40.15 -44.59 15.60
N ARG A 781 -40.01 -45.36 16.68
CA ARG A 781 -39.80 -44.85 18.05
C ARG A 781 -38.32 -44.82 18.43
N ASP A 782 -38.04 -44.14 19.53
CA ASP A 782 -36.72 -44.14 20.16
C ASP A 782 -36.31 -45.57 20.58
N ASN A 783 -35.03 -45.91 20.43
CA ASN A 783 -34.46 -47.25 20.60
C ASN A 783 -35.03 -48.35 19.69
N ALA A 784 -35.63 -47.99 18.55
CA ALA A 784 -36.06 -48.97 17.56
C ALA A 784 -34.88 -49.71 16.91
N THR A 785 -35.06 -51.01 16.67
CA THR A 785 -34.07 -51.84 15.97
C THR A 785 -34.26 -51.76 14.46
N LEU A 786 -33.18 -51.41 13.75
CA LEU A 786 -33.12 -51.35 12.30
C LEU A 786 -32.01 -52.26 11.79
N VAL A 787 -32.24 -52.91 10.66
CA VAL A 787 -31.26 -53.78 10.00
C VAL A 787 -30.80 -53.11 8.71
N LEU A 788 -29.50 -52.87 8.59
CA LEU A 788 -28.86 -52.40 7.37
C LEU A 788 -28.41 -53.62 6.54
N SER A 789 -28.90 -53.74 5.32
CA SER A 789 -28.56 -54.85 4.42
C SER A 789 -28.04 -54.35 3.08
N ARG A 790 -27.04 -55.02 2.50
CA ARG A 790 -26.60 -54.72 1.13
C ARG A 790 -27.63 -55.27 0.14
N VAL A 791 -28.01 -54.46 -0.84
CA VAL A 791 -28.97 -54.86 -1.88
C VAL A 791 -28.27 -55.87 -2.80
N LEU A 792 -28.51 -57.17 -2.60
CA LEU A 792 -28.12 -58.21 -3.54
C LEU A 792 -28.95 -58.03 -4.83
N HIS A 793 -28.30 -58.23 -5.98
CA HIS A 793 -28.76 -57.91 -7.35
C HIS A 793 -30.18 -58.37 -7.78
N THR A 794 -30.91 -59.11 -6.96
CA THR A 794 -32.28 -59.58 -7.22
C THR A 794 -33.36 -58.51 -7.03
N HIS A 795 -33.09 -57.39 -6.33
CA HIS A 795 -34.10 -56.34 -6.10
C HIS A 795 -34.13 -55.24 -7.19
N ARG A 796 -33.35 -55.36 -8.27
CA ARG A 796 -33.45 -54.47 -9.44
C ARG A 796 -34.77 -54.65 -10.21
N GLN A 797 -35.47 -55.78 -10.07
CA GLN A 797 -36.72 -56.02 -10.82
C GLN A 797 -37.93 -55.16 -10.41
N PHE A 798 -37.94 -54.59 -9.20
CA PHE A 798 -38.99 -53.64 -8.82
C PHE A 798 -38.68 -52.19 -9.22
N HIS A 799 -37.40 -51.86 -9.46
CA HIS A 799 -36.96 -50.54 -9.91
C HIS A 799 -36.71 -50.44 -11.43
N GLN A 800 -36.51 -51.57 -12.14
CA GLN A 800 -36.21 -51.58 -13.59
C GLN A 800 -37.41 -51.33 -14.52
N ASN A 801 -38.63 -51.10 -14.01
CA ASN A 801 -39.77 -50.71 -14.85
C ASN A 801 -39.90 -49.18 -15.05
N GLN A 802 -38.93 -48.38 -14.59
CA GLN A 802 -38.92 -46.93 -14.85
C GLN A 802 -37.73 -46.41 -15.68
N ASP A 803 -36.69 -47.22 -15.94
CA ASP A 803 -35.52 -46.81 -16.73
C ASP A 803 -35.50 -47.41 -18.14
N SER A 804 -36.56 -47.19 -18.93
CA SER A 804 -36.49 -47.25 -20.40
C SER A 804 -36.71 -45.86 -20.97
N HIS A 805 -35.75 -44.97 -20.75
CA HIS A 805 -35.71 -43.67 -21.40
C HIS A 805 -35.21 -43.82 -22.84
N GLU A 806 -36.13 -44.07 -23.77
CA GLU A 806 -35.97 -43.57 -25.15
C GLU A 806 -37.30 -43.34 -25.89
N GLU A 807 -38.46 -43.78 -25.37
CA GLU A 807 -39.76 -43.39 -25.95
C GLU A 807 -40.83 -43.19 -24.87
N LYS A 808 -41.02 -41.95 -24.40
CA LYS A 808 -42.30 -41.57 -23.75
C LYS A 808 -42.66 -40.09 -23.93
N ASN A 809 -43.65 -39.94 -24.79
CA ASN A 809 -44.39 -38.74 -25.17
C ASN A 809 -44.82 -37.83 -24.00
N ALA A 810 -44.23 -36.63 -23.95
CA ALA A 810 -44.82 -35.28 -23.92
C ALA A 810 -46.23 -34.96 -23.32
N LEU A 811 -46.93 -35.77 -22.51
CA LEU A 811 -48.30 -35.42 -22.07
C LEU A 811 -48.77 -35.89 -20.68
N LEU A 812 -47.88 -36.23 -19.75
CA LEU A 812 -48.23 -36.39 -18.33
C LEU A 812 -47.21 -35.63 -17.47
N GLU A 813 -47.67 -34.59 -16.76
CA GLU A 813 -46.85 -33.88 -15.76
C GLU A 813 -46.43 -34.87 -14.66
N ASP A 814 -45.12 -35.06 -14.45
CA ASP A 814 -44.61 -35.84 -13.32
C ASP A 814 -45.03 -35.19 -11.98
N ASP A 815 -45.53 -36.02 -11.04
CA ASP A 815 -45.86 -35.58 -9.69
C ASP A 815 -44.60 -34.99 -9.02
N LYS A 816 -44.65 -33.73 -8.58
CA LYS A 816 -43.52 -33.03 -7.94
C LYS A 816 -43.27 -33.58 -6.54
N VAL A 817 -42.03 -33.58 -6.06
CA VAL A 817 -41.65 -34.17 -4.75
C VAL A 817 -41.08 -33.11 -3.80
N PHE A 818 -41.47 -33.14 -2.53
CA PHE A 818 -40.94 -32.26 -1.46
C PHE A 818 -40.63 -33.02 -0.17
N HIS A 819 -39.82 -32.43 0.72
CA HIS A 819 -39.47 -33.02 2.03
C HIS A 819 -40.15 -32.28 3.19
N LEU A 820 -39.57 -31.14 3.61
CA LEU A 820 -40.04 -30.34 4.75
C LEU A 820 -40.79 -29.11 4.25
N VAL A 821 -40.25 -28.43 3.22
CA VAL A 821 -40.80 -27.18 2.70
C VAL A 821 -41.10 -27.32 1.21
N ARG A 822 -42.22 -26.75 0.76
CA ARG A 822 -42.56 -26.66 -0.67
C ARG A 822 -41.88 -25.44 -1.31
N PRO A 823 -41.39 -25.54 -2.56
CA PRO A 823 -40.91 -24.38 -3.29
C PRO A 823 -41.97 -23.28 -3.37
N ALA A 824 -41.56 -22.03 -3.12
CA ALA A 824 -42.48 -20.89 -3.00
C ALA A 824 -43.13 -20.48 -4.34
N ASP A 825 -42.52 -20.84 -5.47
CA ASP A 825 -42.86 -20.31 -6.80
C ASP A 825 -44.23 -20.77 -7.37
N GLU A 826 -45.01 -21.59 -6.65
CA GLU A 826 -46.35 -22.02 -7.10
C GLU A 826 -47.46 -21.84 -6.04
N LEU A 827 -47.19 -21.23 -4.89
CA LEU A 827 -48.18 -21.08 -3.82
C LEU A 827 -49.18 -19.93 -4.01
N ASP A 828 -49.06 -19.15 -5.09
CA ASP A 828 -49.68 -17.82 -5.18
C ASP A 828 -50.79 -17.61 -6.22
N GLU A 829 -51.47 -18.66 -6.71
CA GLU A 829 -52.65 -18.44 -7.57
C GLU A 829 -54.03 -18.53 -6.89
N VAL A 830 -54.19 -19.14 -5.70
CA VAL A 830 -55.57 -19.46 -5.24
C VAL A 830 -56.03 -18.82 -3.93
N LYS A 831 -55.18 -18.41 -2.97
CA LYS A 831 -55.72 -17.79 -1.72
C LYS A 831 -54.78 -16.79 -1.06
N SER A 832 -55.08 -15.47 -1.17
CA SER A 832 -55.33 -14.57 -0.02
C SER A 832 -55.25 -13.07 -0.39
N LYS A 833 -56.37 -12.48 -0.79
CA LYS A 833 -56.63 -11.03 -0.64
C LYS A 833 -57.20 -10.74 0.76
N ARG A 834 -56.44 -10.96 1.85
CA ARG A 834 -56.75 -10.31 3.16
C ARG A 834 -55.70 -10.39 4.29
N GLY A 835 -54.43 -10.72 4.00
CA GLY A 835 -53.42 -10.98 5.05
C GLY A 835 -52.20 -10.06 5.13
N SER A 836 -52.18 -8.88 4.50
CA SER A 836 -50.92 -8.14 4.25
C SER A 836 -50.24 -7.50 5.47
N LEU A 837 -50.96 -7.16 6.54
CA LEU A 837 -50.38 -6.52 7.74
C LEU A 837 -49.83 -7.53 8.76
N LYS A 838 -50.44 -8.71 8.89
CA LYS A 838 -49.98 -9.76 9.81
C LYS A 838 -48.76 -10.49 9.25
N ALA A 839 -48.69 -10.64 7.91
CA ALA A 839 -47.55 -11.21 7.20
C ALA A 839 -46.26 -10.40 7.39
N LYS A 840 -46.30 -9.06 7.25
CA LYS A 840 -45.10 -8.20 7.45
C LYS A 840 -44.56 -8.20 8.89
N ALA A 841 -45.43 -8.39 9.89
CA ALA A 841 -45.02 -8.52 11.29
C ALA A 841 -44.39 -9.90 11.57
N THR A 842 -44.89 -10.97 10.92
CA THR A 842 -44.27 -12.30 10.97
C THR A 842 -42.94 -12.30 10.23
N THR A 843 -42.80 -11.69 9.05
CA THR A 843 -41.51 -11.66 8.30
C THR A 843 -40.39 -10.94 9.05
N LYS A 844 -40.70 -9.91 9.86
CA LYS A 844 -39.73 -9.21 10.71
C LYS A 844 -39.29 -10.05 11.92
N ALA A 845 -40.23 -10.70 12.61
CA ALA A 845 -39.91 -11.60 13.72
C ALA A 845 -39.13 -12.84 13.25
N ILE A 846 -39.46 -13.31 12.04
CA ILE A 846 -38.80 -14.42 11.35
C ILE A 846 -37.32 -14.09 11.03
N ALA A 847 -37.01 -12.86 10.59
CA ALA A 847 -35.64 -12.43 10.32
C ALA A 847 -34.75 -12.35 11.59
N GLU A 848 -35.32 -11.96 12.74
CA GLU A 848 -34.61 -11.96 14.04
C GLU A 848 -34.36 -13.39 14.56
N ILE A 849 -35.31 -14.31 14.36
CA ILE A 849 -35.15 -15.75 14.68
C ILE A 849 -34.07 -16.39 13.79
N TYR A 850 -33.98 -16.00 12.53
CA TYR A 850 -32.92 -16.50 11.64
C TYR A 850 -31.55 -15.98 12.02
N LEU A 851 -31.43 -14.69 12.34
CA LEU A 851 -30.16 -14.10 12.76
C LEU A 851 -29.65 -14.73 14.07
N THR A 852 -30.54 -14.99 15.03
CA THR A 852 -30.15 -15.71 16.28
C THR A 852 -29.66 -17.13 16.02
N ARG A 853 -30.25 -17.85 15.04
CA ARG A 853 -29.76 -19.18 14.63
C ARG A 853 -28.39 -19.12 13.97
N LEU A 854 -28.18 -18.18 13.04
CA LEU A 854 -26.89 -17.96 12.38
C LEU A 854 -25.81 -17.59 13.41
N LEU A 855 -26.12 -16.69 14.36
CA LEU A 855 -25.22 -16.30 15.45
C LEU A 855 -24.92 -17.45 16.40
N SER A 856 -25.90 -18.33 16.65
CA SER A 856 -25.71 -19.54 17.47
C SER A 856 -24.69 -20.49 16.81
N VAL A 857 -24.90 -20.80 15.52
CA VAL A 857 -23.99 -21.66 14.74
C VAL A 857 -22.60 -21.02 14.59
N LYS A 858 -22.53 -19.72 14.34
CA LYS A 858 -21.26 -18.97 14.31
C LYS A 858 -20.54 -19.06 15.64
N GLY A 859 -21.25 -18.84 16.75
CA GLY A 859 -20.68 -18.91 18.10
C GLY A 859 -20.17 -20.30 18.49
N THR A 860 -20.84 -21.38 18.05
CA THR A 860 -20.38 -22.76 18.30
C THR A 860 -19.20 -23.16 17.42
N LEU A 861 -19.07 -22.61 16.22
CA LEU A 861 -17.97 -22.93 15.30
C LEU A 861 -16.75 -22.00 15.44
N GLN A 862 -16.86 -20.91 16.19
CA GLN A 862 -15.86 -19.84 16.26
C GLN A 862 -14.45 -20.34 16.59
N GLN A 863 -14.30 -21.20 17.60
CA GLN A 863 -12.97 -21.70 18.00
C GLN A 863 -12.32 -22.53 16.89
N PHE A 864 -13.08 -23.37 16.17
CA PHE A 864 -12.55 -24.16 15.06
C PHE A 864 -12.11 -23.27 13.88
N VAL A 865 -12.84 -22.17 13.64
CA VAL A 865 -12.46 -21.16 12.64
C VAL A 865 -11.17 -20.44 13.07
N ASP A 866 -11.09 -20.02 14.33
CA ASP A 866 -9.91 -19.36 14.88
C ASP A 866 -8.68 -20.25 14.86
N ASP A 867 -8.82 -21.54 15.21
CA ASP A 867 -7.73 -22.51 15.20
C ASP A 867 -7.25 -22.80 13.76
N PHE A 868 -8.17 -22.89 12.80
CA PHE A 868 -7.81 -23.02 11.39
C PHE A 868 -7.09 -21.77 10.87
N PHE A 869 -7.61 -20.57 11.13
CA PHE A 869 -6.97 -19.33 10.69
C PHE A 869 -5.60 -19.13 11.34
N ARG A 870 -5.44 -19.46 12.62
CA ARG A 870 -4.13 -19.44 13.31
C ARG A 870 -3.16 -20.45 12.68
N SER A 871 -3.60 -21.67 12.36
CA SER A 871 -2.74 -22.66 11.72
C SER A 871 -2.20 -22.18 10.36
N VAL A 872 -3.01 -21.44 9.59
CA VAL A 872 -2.61 -20.90 8.28
C VAL A 872 -1.81 -19.59 8.39
N LEU A 873 -2.12 -18.72 9.35
CA LEU A 873 -1.61 -17.34 9.44
C LEU A 873 -0.65 -17.08 10.63
N CYS A 874 -0.24 -18.08 11.40
CA CYS A 874 0.68 -17.86 12.53
C CYS A 874 2.15 -17.74 12.09
N SER A 875 2.80 -16.63 12.47
CA SER A 875 4.22 -16.36 12.27
C SER A 875 5.18 -17.30 13.04
N GLY A 876 4.68 -18.09 13.99
CA GLY A 876 5.44 -19.09 14.75
C GLY A 876 5.41 -20.51 14.17
N ALA A 877 4.61 -20.75 13.13
CA ALA A 877 4.59 -22.03 12.40
C ALA A 877 5.65 -22.03 11.29
N VAL A 878 6.09 -23.21 10.85
CA VAL A 878 7.06 -23.34 9.75
C VAL A 878 6.40 -22.86 8.46
N VAL A 879 6.73 -21.65 8.01
CA VAL A 879 6.27 -21.11 6.72
C VAL A 879 6.89 -21.94 5.60
N PRO A 880 6.09 -22.47 4.65
CA PRO A 880 6.62 -23.26 3.54
C PRO A 880 7.61 -22.44 2.70
N PRO A 881 8.77 -23.01 2.29
CA PRO A 881 9.78 -22.30 1.50
C PRO A 881 9.23 -21.66 0.23
N ALA A 882 8.26 -22.32 -0.42
CA ALA A 882 7.59 -21.81 -1.61
C ALA A 882 6.81 -20.51 -1.38
N VAL A 883 6.19 -20.34 -0.21
CA VAL A 883 5.47 -19.10 0.14
C VAL A 883 6.48 -17.96 0.28
N LYS A 884 7.54 -18.17 1.05
CA LYS A 884 8.61 -17.18 1.22
C LYS A 884 9.24 -16.81 -0.12
N TYR A 885 9.61 -17.81 -0.92
CA TYR A 885 10.21 -17.63 -2.24
C TYR A 885 9.32 -16.82 -3.21
N PHE A 886 8.02 -17.08 -3.23
CA PHE A 886 7.10 -16.35 -4.09
C PHE A 886 6.82 -14.93 -3.59
N PHE A 887 6.70 -14.74 -2.27
CA PHE A 887 6.54 -13.41 -1.68
C PHE A 887 7.77 -12.53 -1.90
N ASP A 888 8.98 -13.08 -1.76
CA ASP A 888 10.23 -12.37 -2.08
C ASP A 888 10.28 -11.98 -3.57
N PHE A 889 9.86 -12.88 -4.46
CA PHE A 889 9.76 -12.57 -5.89
C PHE A 889 8.81 -11.39 -6.18
N LEU A 890 7.65 -11.34 -5.50
CA LEU A 890 6.70 -10.23 -5.64
C LEU A 890 7.23 -8.92 -5.06
N ASP A 891 7.88 -8.97 -3.90
CA ASP A 891 8.53 -7.81 -3.27
C ASP A 891 9.64 -7.24 -4.18
N GLU A 892 10.46 -8.10 -4.80
CA GLU A 892 11.49 -7.69 -5.77
C GLU A 892 10.89 -7.01 -7.00
N GLN A 893 9.77 -7.51 -7.52
CA GLN A 893 9.12 -6.87 -8.67
C GLN A 893 8.44 -5.56 -8.28
N ALA A 894 7.81 -5.48 -7.11
CA ALA A 894 7.23 -4.25 -6.60
C ALA A 894 8.30 -3.15 -6.43
N LEU A 895 9.51 -3.51 -5.96
CA LEU A 895 10.64 -2.58 -5.85
C LEU A 895 11.19 -2.09 -7.20
N LYS A 896 11.09 -2.88 -8.27
CA LYS A 896 11.57 -2.48 -9.61
C LYS A 896 10.63 -1.51 -10.32
N HIS A 897 9.35 -1.49 -9.96
CA HIS A 897 8.36 -0.62 -10.56
C HIS A 897 7.83 0.35 -9.49
N ASP A 898 8.42 1.56 -9.42
CA ASP A 898 8.20 2.65 -8.43
C ASP A 898 6.74 3.12 -8.18
N ASN A 899 5.72 2.40 -8.63
CA ASN A 899 4.30 2.79 -8.66
C ASN A 899 3.32 1.79 -8.01
N VAL A 900 3.78 0.75 -7.31
CA VAL A 900 2.87 -0.23 -6.70
C VAL A 900 2.76 0.03 -5.20
N GLU A 901 1.71 0.75 -4.80
CA GLU A 901 1.26 0.76 -3.40
C GLU A 901 1.12 -0.70 -2.92
N GLU A 902 1.75 -0.99 -1.79
CA GLU A 902 1.76 -2.29 -1.12
C GLU A 902 0.30 -2.73 -0.87
N GLU A 903 -0.36 -3.42 -1.80
CA GLU A 903 -1.68 -4.03 -1.63
C GLU A 903 -1.61 -5.53 -1.89
N THR A 904 -2.34 -6.23 -1.03
CA THR A 904 -2.24 -7.65 -0.70
C THR A 904 -2.27 -8.60 -1.89
N VAL A 905 -1.35 -9.57 -1.89
CA VAL A 905 -1.44 -10.77 -2.72
C VAL A 905 -2.66 -11.58 -2.26
N PRO A 906 -3.62 -11.90 -3.15
CA PRO A 906 -4.75 -12.75 -2.77
C PRO A 906 -4.23 -14.16 -2.49
N TYR A 907 -4.44 -14.64 -1.26
CA TYR A 907 -4.31 -16.06 -0.96
C TYR A 907 -5.33 -16.83 -1.83
N LEU A 908 -4.91 -17.95 -2.40
CA LEU A 908 -5.64 -18.65 -3.44
C LEU A 908 -6.96 -19.24 -2.91
N GLU A 909 -8.07 -18.70 -3.42
CA GLU A 909 -9.46 -19.05 -3.10
C GLU A 909 -9.75 -20.56 -3.28
N ASP A 910 -9.01 -21.24 -4.17
CA ASP A 910 -9.22 -22.65 -4.52
C ASP A 910 -8.70 -23.67 -3.48
N GLN A 911 -7.86 -23.28 -2.51
CA GLN A 911 -7.24 -24.23 -1.56
C GLN A 911 -8.09 -24.56 -0.33
N GLN A 912 -9.27 -23.95 -0.19
CA GLN A 912 -10.06 -24.03 1.05
C GLN A 912 -11.14 -25.12 1.04
N ASN A 913 -11.26 -25.87 -0.05
CA ASN A 913 -12.25 -26.92 -0.22
C ASN A 913 -11.78 -28.25 0.41
N PRO A 914 -12.41 -28.76 1.49
CA PRO A 914 -11.95 -29.95 2.20
C PRO A 914 -11.97 -31.22 1.32
N HIS A 915 -12.84 -31.26 0.31
CA HIS A 915 -12.92 -32.39 -0.62
C HIS A 915 -11.68 -32.54 -1.52
N PHE A 916 -10.84 -31.51 -1.63
CA PHE A 916 -9.57 -31.62 -2.35
C PHE A 916 -8.49 -32.28 -1.52
N ILE A 917 -8.57 -32.24 -0.19
CA ILE A 917 -7.51 -32.71 0.72
C ILE A 917 -7.90 -34.04 1.38
N PHE A 918 -9.19 -34.26 1.64
CA PHE A 918 -9.69 -35.44 2.36
C PHE A 918 -10.65 -36.27 1.51
N ASP A 919 -10.65 -37.58 1.76
CA ASP A 919 -11.68 -38.49 1.22
C ASP A 919 -12.98 -38.41 2.04
N VAL A 920 -13.69 -37.29 1.86
CA VAL A 920 -14.92 -36.97 2.56
C VAL A 920 -16.03 -36.58 1.59
N HIS A 921 -17.27 -36.77 2.03
CA HIS A 921 -18.45 -36.26 1.34
C HIS A 921 -18.88 -34.93 1.93
N VAL A 922 -18.88 -33.89 1.10
CA VAL A 922 -19.32 -32.55 1.47
C VAL A 922 -20.72 -32.35 0.89
N THR A 923 -21.71 -32.15 1.76
CA THR A 923 -23.08 -31.81 1.33
C THR A 923 -23.15 -30.33 0.94
N GLU A 924 -24.08 -29.96 0.06
CA GLU A 924 -24.23 -28.57 -0.43
C GLU A 924 -24.39 -27.54 0.71
N VAL A 925 -25.05 -27.92 1.81
CA VAL A 925 -25.23 -27.03 2.98
C VAL A 925 -23.91 -26.78 3.73
N VAL A 926 -23.11 -27.83 3.87
CA VAL A 926 -21.78 -27.75 4.50
C VAL A 926 -20.84 -26.96 3.60
N ASP A 927 -20.87 -27.21 2.29
CA ASP A 927 -20.08 -26.47 1.30
C ASP A 927 -20.41 -24.98 1.32
N ALA A 928 -21.70 -24.62 1.32
CA ALA A 928 -22.13 -23.23 1.43
C ALA A 928 -21.70 -22.57 2.75
N SER A 929 -21.64 -23.33 3.85
CA SER A 929 -21.16 -22.83 5.14
C SER A 929 -19.64 -22.63 5.14
N LEU A 930 -18.88 -23.52 4.48
CA LEU A 930 -17.45 -23.35 4.23
C LEU A 930 -17.17 -22.14 3.33
N SER A 931 -17.98 -21.90 2.31
CA SER A 931 -17.86 -20.71 1.45
C SER A 931 -18.04 -19.40 2.25
N VAL A 932 -18.90 -19.37 3.27
CA VAL A 932 -19.05 -18.21 4.17
C VAL A 932 -17.76 -17.95 4.96
N ILE A 933 -17.13 -19.01 5.49
CA ILE A 933 -15.84 -18.91 6.20
C ILE A 933 -14.73 -18.49 5.23
N ALA A 934 -14.72 -19.03 4.01
CA ALA A 934 -13.77 -18.68 2.97
C ALA A 934 -13.86 -17.21 2.58
N GLN A 935 -15.07 -16.70 2.37
CA GLN A 935 -15.30 -15.29 2.11
C GLN A 935 -14.83 -14.40 3.27
N THR A 936 -14.97 -14.88 4.51
CA THR A 936 -14.48 -14.17 5.70
C THR A 936 -12.94 -14.10 5.72
N PHE A 937 -12.26 -15.18 5.36
CA PHE A 937 -10.81 -15.20 5.19
C PHE A 937 -10.35 -14.23 4.08
N MET A 938 -11.05 -14.22 2.95
CA MET A 938 -10.77 -13.29 1.85
C MET A 938 -10.98 -11.83 2.27
N ASP A 939 -12.06 -11.53 2.99
CA ASP A 939 -12.32 -10.19 3.53
C ASP A 939 -11.21 -9.76 4.53
N ALA A 940 -10.61 -10.70 5.27
CA ALA A 940 -9.47 -10.44 6.16
C ALA A 940 -8.18 -10.11 5.41
N CYS A 941 -8.03 -10.57 4.17
CA CYS A 941 -6.91 -10.25 3.30
C CYS A 941 -7.05 -8.89 2.58
N THR A 942 -8.19 -8.20 2.70
CA THR A 942 -8.40 -6.90 2.05
C THR A 942 -7.92 -5.73 2.91
N LYS A 943 -7.25 -4.74 2.31
CA LYS A 943 -6.85 -3.51 3.03
C LYS A 943 -8.01 -2.52 3.23
N THR A 944 -9.04 -2.56 2.40
CA THR A 944 -10.19 -1.64 2.49
C THR A 944 -11.08 -1.93 3.70
N GLU A 945 -11.43 -0.91 4.47
CA GLU A 945 -12.46 -1.01 5.51
C GLU A 945 -13.87 -0.90 4.90
N HIS A 946 -14.67 -1.96 5.02
CA HIS A 946 -16.04 -1.95 4.54
C HIS A 946 -16.97 -1.25 5.53
N LYS A 947 -17.68 -0.21 5.06
CA LYS A 947 -18.75 0.43 5.83
C LYS A 947 -19.97 -0.51 5.89
N LEU A 948 -20.22 -1.07 7.07
CA LEU A 948 -21.36 -1.95 7.30
C LEU A 948 -22.66 -1.12 7.34
N SER A 949 -23.56 -1.41 6.41
CA SER A 949 -24.94 -0.93 6.41
C SER A 949 -25.92 -2.08 6.64
N ARG A 950 -27.21 -1.76 6.84
CA ARG A 950 -28.28 -2.76 6.92
C ARG A 950 -28.50 -3.55 5.62
N GLU A 951 -27.92 -3.09 4.50
CA GLU A 951 -27.96 -3.76 3.19
C GLU A 951 -26.72 -4.64 2.96
N SER A 952 -25.79 -4.72 3.92
CA SER A 952 -24.62 -5.58 3.81
C SER A 952 -25.02 -7.06 3.80
N PRO A 953 -24.34 -7.91 3.01
CA PRO A 953 -24.55 -9.35 3.03
C PRO A 953 -24.43 -9.95 4.44
N SER A 954 -25.27 -10.97 4.74
CA SER A 954 -25.34 -11.56 6.08
C SER A 954 -24.03 -12.19 6.55
N ASN A 955 -23.25 -12.81 5.65
CA ASN A 955 -21.91 -13.32 5.96
C ASN A 955 -20.95 -12.23 6.46
N LYS A 956 -20.98 -11.02 5.86
CA LYS A 956 -20.15 -9.89 6.31
C LYS A 956 -20.59 -9.35 7.66
N LEU A 957 -21.90 -9.35 7.93
CA LEU A 957 -22.44 -8.95 9.23
C LEU A 957 -22.10 -9.96 10.33
N LEU A 958 -22.05 -11.26 10.02
CA LEU A 958 -21.76 -12.33 10.98
C LEU A 958 -20.35 -12.27 11.56
N TYR A 959 -19.35 -11.92 10.75
CA TYR A 959 -17.92 -11.87 11.15
C TYR A 959 -17.35 -10.44 11.23
N ALA A 960 -18.22 -9.42 11.22
CA ALA A 960 -17.83 -8.01 11.22
C ALA A 960 -16.92 -7.59 12.40
N LYS A 961 -17.02 -8.27 13.54
CA LYS A 961 -16.27 -7.95 14.76
C LYS A 961 -14.87 -8.56 14.72
N GLU A 962 -14.77 -9.82 14.29
CA GLU A 962 -13.54 -10.60 14.23
C GLU A 962 -12.66 -10.19 13.05
N ILE A 963 -13.24 -9.61 11.98
CA ILE A 963 -12.50 -9.26 10.76
C ILE A 963 -11.30 -8.34 11.04
N SER A 964 -11.42 -7.42 12.00
CA SER A 964 -10.33 -6.54 12.41
C SER A 964 -9.16 -7.30 13.05
N THR A 965 -9.48 -8.36 13.80
CA THR A 965 -8.48 -9.24 14.45
C THR A 965 -7.80 -10.12 13.40
N TYR A 966 -8.57 -10.67 12.45
CA TYR A 966 -8.01 -11.46 11.35
C TYR A 966 -7.15 -10.62 10.42
N LYS A 967 -7.56 -9.39 10.07
CA LYS A 967 -6.73 -8.43 9.31
C LYS A 967 -5.37 -8.19 9.98
N LYS A 968 -5.38 -7.97 11.30
CA LYS A 968 -4.13 -7.84 12.07
C LYS A 968 -3.27 -9.10 12.00
N MET A 969 -3.88 -10.29 12.08
CA MET A 969 -3.16 -11.56 11.95
C MET A 969 -2.51 -11.72 10.57
N VAL A 970 -3.20 -11.33 9.51
CA VAL A 970 -2.69 -11.32 8.14
C VAL A 970 -1.54 -10.31 7.98
N ASP A 971 -1.69 -9.10 8.52
CA ASP A 971 -0.64 -8.08 8.50
C ASP A 971 0.62 -8.54 9.24
N ASP A 972 0.46 -9.16 10.41
CA ASP A 972 1.56 -9.71 11.21
C ASP A 972 2.21 -10.92 10.50
N TYR A 973 1.43 -11.73 9.79
CA TYR A 973 1.92 -12.85 8.98
C TYR A 973 2.81 -12.36 7.81
N TYR A 974 2.34 -11.39 7.02
CA TYR A 974 3.13 -10.83 5.91
C TYR A 974 4.38 -10.11 6.40
N LYS A 975 4.30 -9.35 7.51
CA LYS A 975 5.49 -8.78 8.16
C LYS A 975 6.46 -9.85 8.61
N GLY A 976 5.96 -10.96 9.17
CA GLY A 976 6.76 -12.11 9.55
C GLY A 976 7.52 -12.70 8.36
N ILE A 977 6.82 -12.97 7.25
CA ILE A 977 7.43 -13.50 6.01
C ILE A 977 8.51 -12.55 5.48
N LYS A 978 8.25 -11.23 5.45
CA LYS A 978 9.21 -10.23 4.97
C LYS A 978 10.49 -10.18 5.82
N GLN A 979 10.38 -10.49 7.11
CA GLN A 979 11.52 -10.55 8.05
C GLN A 979 12.28 -11.89 8.00
N MET A 980 11.73 -12.94 7.40
CA MET A 980 12.43 -14.22 7.24
C MET A 980 13.61 -14.10 6.27
N VAL A 981 14.61 -14.95 6.47
CA VAL A 981 15.76 -15.07 5.56
C VAL A 981 15.26 -15.46 4.16
N PRO A 982 15.73 -14.79 3.09
CA PRO A 982 15.34 -15.13 1.73
C PRO A 982 15.77 -16.54 1.36
N VAL A 983 14.89 -17.26 0.66
CA VAL A 983 15.17 -18.62 0.18
C VAL A 983 16.00 -18.52 -1.10
N SER A 984 17.17 -19.16 -1.13
CA SER A 984 18.00 -19.14 -2.33
C SER A 984 17.38 -19.95 -3.46
N ASP A 985 17.66 -19.59 -4.72
CA ASP A 985 17.22 -20.38 -5.88
C ASP A 985 17.72 -21.83 -5.80
N GLN A 986 18.90 -22.06 -5.22
CA GLN A 986 19.46 -23.40 -5.03
C GLN A 986 18.65 -24.24 -4.04
N ASP A 987 18.27 -23.67 -2.88
CA ASP A 987 17.47 -24.36 -1.87
C ASP A 987 16.07 -24.66 -2.41
N MET A 988 15.47 -23.70 -3.12
CA MET A 988 14.15 -23.89 -3.72
C MET A 988 14.18 -24.96 -4.82
N ASN A 989 15.19 -24.95 -5.69
CA ASN A 989 15.35 -25.97 -6.71
C ASN A 989 15.57 -27.36 -6.10
N THR A 990 16.36 -27.45 -5.02
CA THR A 990 16.54 -28.71 -4.29
C THR A 990 15.22 -29.25 -3.76
N HIS A 991 14.40 -28.41 -3.12
CA HIS A 991 13.05 -28.78 -2.66
C HIS A 991 12.14 -29.21 -3.83
N LEU A 992 12.14 -28.48 -4.94
CA LEU A 992 11.34 -28.82 -6.12
C LEU A 992 11.79 -30.13 -6.79
N ALA A 993 13.10 -30.41 -6.83
CA ALA A 993 13.64 -31.66 -7.34
C ALA A 993 13.25 -32.86 -6.46
N GLU A 994 13.21 -32.67 -5.14
CA GLU A 994 12.74 -33.69 -4.20
C GLU A 994 11.27 -34.04 -4.43
N VAL A 995 10.39 -33.03 -4.50
CA VAL A 995 8.95 -33.21 -4.76
C VAL A 995 8.72 -33.85 -6.14
N SER A 996 9.47 -33.41 -7.15
CA SER A 996 9.40 -33.96 -8.50
C SER A 996 9.78 -35.44 -8.50
N ARG A 997 10.91 -35.81 -7.88
CA ARG A 997 11.37 -37.20 -7.80
C ARG A 997 10.39 -38.10 -7.02
N GLU A 998 9.75 -37.58 -5.98
CA GLU A 998 8.82 -38.35 -5.15
C GLU A 998 7.53 -38.73 -5.90
N HIS A 999 7.09 -37.90 -6.85
CA HIS A 999 5.76 -38.02 -7.45
C HIS A 999 5.73 -38.16 -8.98
N THR A 1000 6.86 -38.12 -9.68
CA THR A 1000 6.92 -38.22 -11.17
C THR A 1000 6.18 -39.45 -11.73
N ASP A 1001 6.37 -40.62 -11.11
CA ASP A 1001 5.81 -41.88 -11.63
C ASP A 1001 4.31 -42.05 -11.30
N THR A 1002 3.74 -41.16 -10.49
CA THR A 1002 2.35 -41.28 -10.03
C THR A 1002 1.33 -40.67 -10.99
N LEU A 1003 1.77 -39.73 -11.84
CA LEU A 1003 0.91 -38.94 -12.72
C LEU A 1003 0.89 -39.46 -14.16
N ASN A 1004 -0.25 -39.28 -14.84
CA ASN A 1004 -0.45 -39.73 -16.22
C ASN A 1004 0.20 -38.79 -17.26
N THR A 1005 1.53 -38.66 -17.24
CA THR A 1005 2.31 -37.73 -18.09
C THR A 1005 2.09 -37.94 -19.58
N GLN A 1006 2.00 -39.20 -20.03
CA GLN A 1006 1.76 -39.51 -21.44
C GLN A 1006 0.35 -39.09 -21.92
N ALA A 1007 -0.66 -39.20 -21.06
CA ALA A 1007 -2.01 -38.71 -21.35
C ALA A 1007 -2.04 -37.18 -21.45
N ALA A 1008 -1.34 -36.50 -20.53
CA ALA A 1008 -1.20 -35.03 -20.56
C ALA A 1008 -0.53 -34.54 -21.86
N LEU A 1009 0.59 -35.17 -22.25
CA LEU A 1009 1.30 -34.83 -23.49
C LEU A 1009 0.43 -35.02 -24.73
N HIS A 1010 -0.38 -36.07 -24.76
CA HIS A 1010 -1.31 -36.30 -25.86
C HIS A 1010 -2.40 -35.21 -25.94
N GLN A 1011 -2.99 -34.84 -24.81
CA GLN A 1011 -3.98 -33.75 -24.76
C GLN A 1011 -3.37 -32.38 -25.10
N LEU A 1012 -2.15 -32.09 -24.64
CA LEU A 1012 -1.42 -30.88 -25.03
C LEU A 1012 -1.13 -30.85 -26.53
N TYR A 1013 -0.79 -31.99 -27.13
CA TYR A 1013 -0.59 -32.08 -28.56
C TYR A 1013 -1.88 -31.79 -29.34
N GLN A 1014 -3.07 -32.17 -28.83
CA GLN A 1014 -4.33 -31.80 -29.48
C GLN A 1014 -4.51 -30.28 -29.57
N TYR A 1015 -4.08 -29.53 -28.55
CA TYR A 1015 -4.02 -28.06 -28.64
C TYR A 1015 -2.99 -27.59 -29.66
N ALA A 1016 -1.80 -28.20 -29.71
CA ALA A 1016 -0.78 -27.87 -30.71
C ALA A 1016 -1.25 -28.14 -32.16
N SER A 1017 -1.97 -29.24 -32.39
CA SER A 1017 -2.56 -29.58 -33.69
C SER A 1017 -3.72 -28.65 -34.05
N LYS A 1018 -4.57 -28.28 -33.08
CA LYS A 1018 -5.69 -27.35 -33.29
C LYS A 1018 -5.21 -25.94 -33.70
N TYR A 1019 -4.15 -25.44 -33.07
CA TYR A 1019 -3.60 -24.10 -33.31
C TYR A 1019 -2.32 -24.11 -34.15
N TYR A 1020 -2.11 -25.18 -34.92
CA TYR A 1020 -0.86 -25.49 -35.61
C TYR A 1020 -0.31 -24.32 -36.44
N ASP A 1021 -1.13 -23.77 -37.35
CA ASP A 1021 -0.70 -22.69 -38.24
C ASP A 1021 -0.25 -21.43 -37.48
N GLY A 1022 -0.95 -21.10 -36.40
CA GLY A 1022 -0.60 -19.96 -35.55
C GLY A 1022 0.72 -20.15 -34.83
N ILE A 1023 0.99 -21.38 -34.36
CA ILE A 1023 2.22 -21.71 -33.65
C ILE A 1023 3.41 -21.67 -34.60
N ILE A 1024 3.26 -22.24 -35.81
CA ILE A 1024 4.29 -22.20 -36.84
C ILE A 1024 4.63 -20.76 -37.21
N GLN A 1025 3.62 -19.92 -37.44
CA GLN A 1025 3.83 -18.49 -37.74
C GLN A 1025 4.60 -17.80 -36.61
N SER A 1026 4.20 -17.99 -35.35
CA SER A 1026 4.89 -17.37 -34.21
C SER A 1026 6.34 -17.86 -34.06
N LEU A 1027 6.62 -19.13 -34.35
CA LEU A 1027 7.98 -19.69 -34.32
C LEU A 1027 8.84 -19.22 -35.49
N ASP A 1028 8.24 -18.97 -36.65
CA ASP A 1028 8.94 -18.41 -37.82
C ASP A 1028 9.19 -16.91 -37.66
N GLU A 1029 8.39 -16.18 -36.87
CA GLU A 1029 8.63 -14.76 -36.58
C GLU A 1029 9.75 -14.54 -35.53
N ASP A 1030 10.00 -15.51 -34.63
CA ASP A 1030 11.00 -15.42 -33.56
C ASP A 1030 12.41 -15.90 -34.03
N PRO A 1031 13.44 -15.02 -34.08
CA PRO A 1031 14.79 -15.39 -34.49
C PRO A 1031 15.43 -16.49 -33.62
N ALA A 1032 15.10 -16.54 -32.33
CA ALA A 1032 15.62 -17.55 -31.42
C ALA A 1032 15.01 -18.94 -31.72
N ALA A 1033 13.76 -19.00 -32.18
CA ALA A 1033 13.10 -20.23 -32.57
C ALA A 1033 13.60 -20.75 -33.92
N GLN A 1034 13.86 -19.87 -34.89
CA GLN A 1034 14.49 -20.20 -36.17
C GLN A 1034 15.88 -20.82 -35.98
N SER A 1035 16.71 -20.22 -35.12
CA SER A 1035 18.07 -20.71 -34.85
C SER A 1035 18.11 -22.15 -34.31
N LYS A 1036 17.05 -22.56 -33.61
CA LYS A 1036 16.90 -23.90 -33.02
C LYS A 1036 16.10 -24.88 -33.90
N GLN A 1037 15.68 -24.47 -35.09
CA GLN A 1037 14.86 -25.26 -36.03
C GLN A 1037 13.59 -25.84 -35.39
N LEU A 1038 12.92 -25.08 -34.52
CA LEU A 1038 11.77 -25.58 -33.75
C LEU A 1038 10.57 -25.90 -34.64
N THR A 1039 10.34 -25.11 -35.69
CA THR A 1039 9.30 -25.32 -36.71
C THR A 1039 9.41 -26.71 -37.36
N LEU A 1040 10.62 -27.08 -37.81
CA LEU A 1040 10.88 -28.37 -38.45
C LEU A 1040 10.65 -29.55 -37.48
N ARG A 1041 11.07 -29.39 -36.23
CA ARG A 1041 10.86 -30.43 -35.20
C ARG A 1041 9.38 -30.65 -34.90
N LEU A 1042 8.58 -29.57 -34.82
CA LEU A 1042 7.13 -29.69 -34.63
C LEU A 1042 6.46 -30.38 -35.84
N GLN A 1043 6.87 -30.04 -37.06
CA GLN A 1043 6.40 -30.70 -38.29
C GLN A 1043 6.65 -32.21 -38.29
N GLN A 1044 7.86 -32.64 -37.90
CA GLN A 1044 8.22 -34.06 -37.80
C GLN A 1044 7.38 -34.81 -36.76
N ILE A 1045 7.13 -34.18 -35.60
CA ILE A 1045 6.28 -34.74 -34.54
C ILE A 1045 4.84 -34.86 -35.03
N ALA A 1046 4.33 -33.83 -35.72
CA ALA A 1046 2.96 -33.81 -36.23
C ALA A 1046 2.75 -34.90 -37.30
N ALA A 1047 3.72 -35.10 -38.19
CA ALA A 1047 3.70 -36.18 -39.17
C ALA A 1047 3.59 -37.57 -38.53
N ALA A 1048 4.39 -37.81 -37.47
CA ALA A 1048 4.39 -39.08 -36.74
C ALA A 1048 3.07 -39.33 -35.96
N LEU A 1049 2.47 -38.28 -35.40
CA LEU A 1049 1.22 -38.38 -34.62
C LEU A 1049 -0.03 -38.44 -35.50
N GLU A 1050 -0.07 -37.70 -36.62
CA GLU A 1050 -1.23 -37.65 -37.53
C GLU A 1050 -1.20 -38.75 -38.60
N ASN A 1051 -0.16 -39.60 -38.62
CA ASN A 1051 0.03 -40.66 -39.62
C ASN A 1051 0.03 -40.12 -41.07
N LYS A 1052 0.52 -38.89 -41.25
CA LYS A 1052 0.75 -38.30 -42.57
C LYS A 1052 2.15 -38.73 -43.01
N VAL A 1053 2.23 -39.54 -44.07
CA VAL A 1053 3.51 -39.82 -44.74
C VAL A 1053 4.02 -38.48 -45.26
N THR A 1054 5.04 -37.92 -44.60
CA THR A 1054 5.75 -36.76 -45.13
C THR A 1054 6.62 -37.24 -46.27
N ASP A 1055 6.21 -36.93 -47.51
CA ASP A 1055 7.15 -36.82 -48.63
C ASP A 1055 8.04 -35.60 -48.35
N LEU A 1056 9.13 -35.84 -47.61
CA LEU A 1056 10.24 -34.91 -47.40
C LEU A 1056 11.50 -35.47 -48.06
#